data_AF-A0A2I0PH58-F1
#
_entry.id   AF-A0A2I0PH58-F1
#
_cell.length_a   1.000
_cell.length_b   1.000
_cell.length_c   1.000
_cell.angle_alpha   90.00
_cell.angle_beta   90.00
_cell.angle_gamma   90.00
#
_symmetry.space_group_name_H-M   'P 1'
#
loop_
_entity.id
_entity.type
_entity.pdbx_description
1 polymer ?
#
loop_
_entity_poly.entity_id
_entity_poly.type
_entity_poly.pdbx_seq_one_letter_code
_entity_poly.pdbx_strand_id
1 'polypeptide(L)'
;MARSNELIEVIQHTLPPDEWKIIGPAITEINRQQGRKARKNIQIEMNKVIIDTALNTNNPTLLSALQYIQGGEIESLFSQIISQYVRTKEEVWLKSFLMLSDNLEKKSNQSRVYAMIARDLIDAGVSDADPGLITTGMIMLNRISFRKYRSEIMIDIIPLLIVWAITIRDRKLLFTSLELIEDIGDISKRSILHAELAKALATIAVLDKDHQLFITSIQSATQIHQKIRRQQCLAYIIEKGAKAHFGKEMANIPAFMNSFVNITQDAYLEVISTLAGQLLDRVKDKSQVFEVLDELCEKNPSVTGTIVIDILEKAERTGDPWFLKTAMGLQGRQSDAENYPAREIVRAGISIAKKTGKMHILSDLIPVINKQCSSQTLSRVYLQFSQIMLDFGDFPDALSIFREIHQDSESLPLYSDCLIQLLKGGIHHDQINIIDQEILSRLSVDTAHNAIYRSVIELNKESSFTDIITHIQSISRLITLHPRRDHLILEMTTILIDRGFLDSHDPDILIKLAELIVDQQHKERAISTIVIKIAKIGVAAKNRDFLQRAVGLTCEIEGQNTRSSTLSSIIDEASILAAQQGDLDLLLRMRVWSSSLLDMELAGYAMANIVDGVIKYAIDKQSPEALEEAYKIAGDIDDPSLKTQLFERIAECFVKIGCTILINPRYPAHDADLNSALRPFERGLEIISQNIKVPQKSLKIAGVIDVIISFSRTSANPDFIIPLAMYAVEIDNMYERDAMMARIISNLSDDIIHPDSTDPYEIMAYLLQRNEGIRKYPIIISLIYRIIQRVASPYAKLTGLCNLLDAALKANDPKRATGILDDIISNIPNLDAEYEKALILADLATLYSQTDSKIATNCIQQSIQLLDGVEYDKGELVRRQIVIALVSLNATNPREEWLDSAFTIVQKINDPVEYIHAMISVYGMVRQHKNRCGELLHNMITAASRIPSPYVKATLLLDVLPLALNDCDDYEIPLALLKKTEQLTGKINIPSIADTIRENIVQVYTMLYEKEHNEKYRESAVQIAKTITDDTLRIGRLEHLGHAETLQITPQYARIRAISEKIVKDGVTPAQVTVLERLVRTVADRGKESIHFCDLAVFFKKEGEEKLSRRMIQNAVREARIIRPLSRRSFVMCDIALKLYAAGCEHAAQEILDYAIDAATNIRQSALRDEVFDELGLAIKVMQEM
;
A
#
# COMPACT_ATOMS: atom_id res chain seq x y z
N MET A 1 -39.41 34.70 42.04
CA MET A 1 -38.39 35.74 41.74
C MET A 1 -37.49 36.07 42.94
N ALA A 2 -37.96 36.04 44.20
CA ALA A 2 -37.07 36.27 45.36
C ALA A 2 -35.97 35.18 45.56
N ARG A 3 -36.28 33.90 45.36
CA ARG A 3 -35.29 32.80 45.49
C ARG A 3 -34.22 32.72 44.40
N SER A 4 -34.37 33.39 43.25
CA SER A 4 -33.35 33.31 42.19
C SER A 4 -32.18 34.26 42.45
N ASN A 5 -32.37 35.36 43.19
CA ASN A 5 -31.32 36.33 43.44
C ASN A 5 -30.36 35.86 44.54
N GLU A 6 -30.84 35.23 45.61
CA GLU A 6 -29.99 34.63 46.66
C GLU A 6 -29.11 33.49 46.11
N LEU A 7 -29.64 32.68 45.19
CA LEU A 7 -28.90 31.57 44.58
C LEU A 7 -27.84 32.07 43.58
N ILE A 8 -28.14 33.17 42.87
CA ILE A 8 -27.18 33.87 42.01
C ILE A 8 -26.06 34.49 42.85
N GLU A 9 -26.36 35.06 44.03
CA GLU A 9 -25.36 35.58 44.97
C GLU A 9 -24.45 34.49 45.52
N VAL A 10 -24.97 33.30 45.85
CA VAL A 10 -24.15 32.15 46.29
C VAL A 10 -23.25 31.66 45.17
N ILE A 11 -23.75 31.54 43.94
CA ILE A 11 -22.96 31.13 42.77
C ILE A 11 -21.88 32.20 42.46
N GLN A 12 -22.22 33.49 42.58
CA GLN A 12 -21.31 34.62 42.35
C GLN A 12 -20.19 34.73 43.39
N HIS A 13 -20.46 34.36 44.65
CA HIS A 13 -19.45 34.36 45.71
C HIS A 13 -18.56 33.12 45.74
N THR A 14 -18.96 32.02 45.08
CA THR A 14 -18.24 30.74 45.11
C THR A 14 -17.42 30.49 43.84
N LEU A 15 -17.75 31.12 42.71
CA LEU A 15 -17.00 31.01 41.45
C LEU A 15 -15.76 31.93 41.40
N PRO A 16 -14.63 31.47 40.81
CA PRO A 16 -13.49 32.33 40.49
C PRO A 16 -13.91 33.53 39.59
N PRO A 17 -13.29 34.72 39.73
CA PRO A 17 -13.67 35.92 38.97
C PRO A 17 -13.65 35.74 37.45
N ASP A 18 -12.77 34.87 36.95
CA ASP A 18 -12.61 34.59 35.53
C ASP A 18 -13.71 33.66 34.98
N GLU A 19 -14.25 32.77 35.81
CA GLU A 19 -15.37 31.90 35.45
C GLU A 19 -16.71 32.65 35.55
N TRP A 20 -16.84 33.57 36.51
CA TRP A 20 -17.99 34.46 36.58
C TRP A 20 -18.11 35.38 35.35
N LYS A 21 -17.00 35.83 34.77
CA LYS A 21 -17.00 36.59 33.51
C LYS A 21 -17.59 35.81 32.33
N ILE A 22 -17.52 34.48 32.35
CA ILE A 22 -18.04 33.61 31.29
C ILE A 22 -19.57 33.41 31.45
N ILE A 23 -20.04 33.20 32.69
CA ILE A 23 -21.44 32.84 32.98
C ILE A 23 -22.33 34.06 33.27
N GLY A 24 -21.77 35.14 33.83
CA GLY A 24 -22.47 36.37 34.21
C GLY A 24 -23.27 37.01 33.07
N PRO A 25 -22.71 37.17 31.85
CA PRO A 25 -23.47 37.66 30.70
C PRO A 25 -24.65 36.75 30.34
N ALA A 26 -24.47 35.42 30.40
CA ALA A 26 -25.49 34.43 30.05
C ALA A 26 -26.68 34.39 31.04
N ILE A 27 -26.42 34.56 32.34
CA ILE A 27 -27.47 34.70 33.38
C ILE A 27 -28.28 35.99 33.17
N THR A 28 -27.62 37.07 32.79
CA THR A 28 -28.26 38.37 32.51
C THR A 28 -29.11 38.31 31.22
N GLU A 29 -28.63 37.57 30.21
CA GLU A 29 -29.29 37.37 28.91
C GLU A 29 -30.53 36.45 29.02
N ILE A 30 -30.51 35.40 29.86
CA ILE A 30 -31.68 34.53 30.15
C ILE A 30 -32.86 35.36 30.69
N ASN A 31 -32.57 36.37 31.52
CA ASN A 31 -33.59 37.26 32.08
C ASN A 31 -34.14 38.28 31.05
N ARG A 32 -33.42 38.55 29.95
CA ARG A 32 -33.81 39.51 28.90
C ARG A 32 -34.51 38.89 27.69
N GLN A 33 -34.20 37.65 27.29
CA GLN A 33 -34.75 37.06 26.05
C GLN A 33 -36.08 36.31 26.24
N GLN A 34 -37.03 36.42 25.30
CA GLN A 34 -38.36 35.74 25.34
C GLN A 34 -38.43 34.37 24.60
N GLY A 35 -37.33 33.81 24.10
CA GLY A 35 -37.33 32.56 23.31
C GLY A 35 -37.07 31.27 24.11
N ARG A 36 -38.01 30.29 24.08
CA ARG A 36 -37.89 28.99 24.79
C ARG A 36 -36.65 28.15 24.42
N LYS A 37 -36.21 28.18 23.16
CA LYS A 37 -35.10 27.35 22.66
C LYS A 37 -33.72 27.89 23.07
N ALA A 38 -33.55 29.21 23.02
CA ALA A 38 -32.33 29.89 23.47
C ALA A 38 -32.13 29.73 24.99
N ARG A 39 -33.20 29.89 25.79
CA ARG A 39 -33.15 29.65 27.25
C ARG A 39 -32.72 28.22 27.59
N LYS A 40 -33.19 27.21 26.85
CA LYS A 40 -32.84 25.80 27.10
C LYS A 40 -31.35 25.53 26.84
N ASN A 41 -30.77 26.11 25.78
CA ASN A 41 -29.35 25.92 25.47
C ASN A 41 -28.44 26.59 26.50
N ILE A 42 -28.76 27.81 26.91
CA ILE A 42 -27.99 28.51 27.95
C ILE A 42 -28.09 27.77 29.30
N GLN A 43 -29.25 27.17 29.60
CA GLN A 43 -29.43 26.38 30.82
C GLN A 43 -28.62 25.08 30.84
N ILE A 44 -28.35 24.45 29.68
CA ILE A 44 -27.45 23.29 29.57
C ILE A 44 -26.01 23.69 29.88
N GLU A 45 -25.54 24.77 29.26
CA GLU A 45 -24.17 25.26 29.49
C GLU A 45 -23.97 25.69 30.95
N MET A 46 -24.96 26.34 31.54
CA MET A 46 -24.92 26.72 32.96
C MET A 46 -24.90 25.49 33.89
N ASN A 47 -25.75 24.48 33.64
CA ASN A 47 -25.75 23.25 34.43
C ASN A 47 -24.41 22.53 34.37
N LYS A 48 -23.78 22.49 33.18
CA LYS A 48 -22.47 21.87 33.01
C LYS A 48 -21.41 22.54 33.87
N VAL A 49 -21.35 23.88 33.87
CA VAL A 49 -20.38 24.61 34.71
C VAL A 49 -20.67 24.42 36.19
N ILE A 50 -21.94 24.39 36.62
CA ILE A 50 -22.31 24.11 38.02
C ILE A 50 -21.83 22.72 38.46
N ILE A 51 -22.03 21.70 37.62
CA ILE A 51 -21.62 20.32 37.90
C ILE A 51 -20.09 20.22 37.98
N ASP A 52 -19.39 20.75 36.97
CA ASP A 52 -17.92 20.72 36.91
C ASP A 52 -17.31 21.46 38.12
N THR A 53 -17.87 22.61 38.49
CA THR A 53 -17.43 23.39 39.65
C THR A 53 -17.69 22.63 40.96
N ALA A 54 -18.88 22.06 41.14
CA ALA A 54 -19.22 21.30 42.34
C ALA A 54 -18.27 20.11 42.56
N LEU A 55 -17.90 19.40 41.50
CA LEU A 55 -16.97 18.27 41.55
C LEU A 55 -15.52 18.73 41.77
N ASN A 56 -15.06 19.77 41.06
CA ASN A 56 -13.69 20.27 41.17
C ASN A 56 -13.39 20.94 42.51
N THR A 57 -14.36 21.63 43.09
CA THR A 57 -14.22 22.33 44.38
C THR A 57 -14.66 21.48 45.59
N ASN A 58 -15.06 20.23 45.36
CA ASN A 58 -15.66 19.33 46.35
C ASN A 58 -16.81 19.98 47.15
N ASN A 59 -17.70 20.70 46.45
CA ASN A 59 -18.79 21.44 47.09
C ASN A 59 -20.17 20.98 46.59
N PRO A 60 -20.76 19.94 47.22
CA PRO A 60 -22.01 19.32 46.77
C PRO A 60 -23.26 20.19 46.93
N THR A 61 -23.20 21.30 47.69
CA THR A 61 -24.36 22.18 47.87
C THR A 61 -24.69 22.96 46.61
N LEU A 62 -23.71 23.19 45.73
CA LEU A 62 -23.90 23.86 44.43
C LEU A 62 -24.86 23.09 43.52
N LEU A 63 -24.95 21.76 43.68
CA LEU A 63 -25.86 20.92 42.89
C LEU A 63 -27.35 21.19 43.17
N SER A 64 -27.68 21.81 44.30
CA SER A 64 -29.05 22.25 44.59
C SER A 64 -29.57 23.34 43.64
N ALA A 65 -28.66 23.98 42.88
CA ALA A 65 -29.00 24.98 41.87
C ALA A 65 -29.52 24.38 40.55
N LEU A 66 -29.40 23.07 40.35
CA LEU A 66 -29.83 22.39 39.12
C LEU A 66 -31.36 22.34 39.03
N GLN A 67 -31.93 23.04 38.05
CA GLN A 67 -33.39 23.11 37.86
C GLN A 67 -33.95 22.04 36.92
N TYR A 68 -33.14 21.50 36.01
CA TYR A 68 -33.55 20.50 35.03
C TYR A 68 -32.34 19.64 34.62
N ILE A 69 -32.48 18.32 34.62
CA ILE A 69 -31.44 17.38 34.17
C ILE A 69 -31.93 16.71 32.90
N GLN A 70 -31.15 16.80 31.81
CA GLN A 70 -31.52 16.16 30.55
C GLN A 70 -31.44 14.64 30.65
N GLY A 71 -32.36 13.93 29.98
CA GLY A 71 -32.46 12.47 30.08
C GLY A 71 -31.18 11.68 29.74
N GLY A 72 -30.31 12.22 28.87
CA GLY A 72 -29.04 11.61 28.51
C GLY A 72 -27.89 11.86 29.51
N GLU A 73 -28.04 12.83 30.42
CA GLU A 73 -27.00 13.24 31.37
C GLU A 73 -27.24 12.70 32.79
N ILE A 74 -28.43 12.15 33.05
CA ILE A 74 -28.83 11.61 34.37
C ILE A 74 -27.80 10.59 34.88
N GLU A 75 -27.49 9.55 34.11
CA GLU A 75 -26.60 8.47 34.56
C GLU A 75 -25.18 8.97 34.83
N SER A 76 -24.64 9.81 33.93
CA SER A 76 -23.30 10.39 34.08
C SER A 76 -23.19 11.24 35.34
N LEU A 77 -24.17 12.11 35.60
CA LEU A 77 -24.16 12.96 36.78
C LEU A 77 -24.25 12.15 38.07
N PHE A 78 -25.21 11.23 38.16
CA PHE A 78 -25.39 10.41 39.36
C PHE A 78 -24.20 9.48 39.61
N SER A 79 -23.58 8.93 38.56
CA SER A 79 -22.36 8.12 38.68
C SER A 79 -21.18 8.94 39.23
N GLN A 80 -21.00 10.20 38.78
CA GLN A 80 -19.95 11.09 39.29
C GLN A 80 -20.18 11.47 40.76
N ILE A 81 -21.43 11.77 41.15
CA ILE A 81 -21.80 12.06 42.55
C ILE A 81 -21.48 10.86 43.45
N ILE A 82 -21.80 9.65 43.02
CA ILE A 82 -21.53 8.44 43.79
C ILE A 82 -20.05 8.10 43.86
N SER A 83 -19.32 8.26 42.76
CA SER A 83 -17.86 8.13 42.76
C SER A 83 -17.22 9.09 43.76
N GLN A 84 -17.73 10.32 43.84
CA GLN A 84 -17.27 11.30 44.83
C GLN A 84 -17.60 10.87 46.26
N TYR A 85 -18.83 10.41 46.53
CA TYR A 85 -19.22 9.91 47.87
C TYR A 85 -18.39 8.70 48.30
N VAL A 86 -18.18 7.72 47.43
CA VAL A 86 -17.34 6.54 47.74
C VAL A 86 -15.91 6.98 48.09
N ARG A 87 -15.37 7.98 47.36
CA ARG A 87 -14.02 8.51 47.59
C ARG A 87 -13.89 9.36 48.86
N THR A 88 -14.83 10.27 49.12
CA THR A 88 -14.72 11.26 50.21
C THR A 88 -15.39 10.80 51.50
N LYS A 89 -16.33 9.86 51.42
CA LYS A 89 -17.22 9.41 52.52
C LYS A 89 -18.02 10.55 53.18
N GLU A 90 -18.15 11.68 52.50
CA GLU A 90 -18.88 12.84 53.00
C GLU A 90 -20.39 12.66 52.76
N GLU A 91 -21.16 12.48 53.85
CA GLU A 91 -22.63 12.33 53.84
C GLU A 91 -23.39 13.43 53.07
N VAL A 92 -22.78 14.59 52.87
CA VAL A 92 -23.38 15.69 52.10
C VAL A 92 -23.56 15.31 50.63
N TRP A 93 -22.65 14.52 50.04
CA TRP A 93 -22.80 14.01 48.67
C TRP A 93 -23.95 13.02 48.54
N LEU A 94 -24.15 12.13 49.52
CA LEU A 94 -25.29 11.21 49.55
C LEU A 94 -26.62 11.96 49.74
N LYS A 95 -26.65 13.01 50.56
CA LYS A 95 -27.84 13.88 50.71
C LYS A 95 -28.17 14.62 49.41
N SER A 96 -27.17 15.16 48.72
CA SER A 96 -27.36 15.81 47.41
C SER A 96 -27.83 14.80 46.35
N PHE A 97 -27.31 13.57 46.36
CA PHE A 97 -27.81 12.48 45.51
C PHE A 97 -29.31 12.24 45.74
N LEU A 98 -29.71 12.04 47.00
CA LEU A 98 -31.12 11.75 47.34
C LEU A 98 -32.03 12.90 46.91
N MET A 99 -31.66 14.14 47.23
CA MET A 99 -32.41 15.34 46.83
C MET A 99 -32.60 15.43 45.31
N LEU A 100 -31.53 15.22 44.54
CA LEU A 100 -31.60 15.26 43.07
C LEU A 100 -32.40 14.09 42.49
N SER A 101 -32.28 12.90 43.08
CA SER A 101 -33.01 11.72 42.63
C SER A 101 -34.52 11.90 42.83
N ASP A 102 -34.95 12.50 43.94
CA ASP A 102 -36.36 12.79 44.23
C ASP A 102 -36.93 13.85 43.28
N ASN A 103 -36.09 14.76 42.77
CA ASN A 103 -36.46 15.78 41.79
C ASN A 103 -36.55 15.27 40.34
N LEU A 104 -36.23 13.98 40.07
CA LEU A 104 -36.38 13.41 38.73
C LEU A 104 -37.87 13.18 38.38
N GLU A 105 -38.31 13.70 37.23
CA GLU A 105 -39.73 13.67 36.81
C GLU A 105 -40.32 12.25 36.64
N LYS A 106 -39.50 11.25 36.28
CA LYS A 106 -39.96 9.88 36.02
C LYS A 106 -39.50 8.91 37.10
N LYS A 107 -40.44 8.22 37.74
CA LYS A 107 -40.16 7.11 38.69
C LYS A 107 -39.30 5.98 38.09
N SER A 108 -39.35 5.78 36.78
CA SER A 108 -38.48 4.83 36.07
C SER A 108 -37.01 5.28 36.11
N ASN A 109 -36.74 6.58 35.97
CA ASN A 109 -35.40 7.15 36.05
C ASN A 109 -34.89 7.11 37.49
N GLN A 110 -35.77 7.40 38.46
CA GLN A 110 -35.47 7.24 39.89
C GLN A 110 -35.06 5.80 40.22
N SER A 111 -35.87 4.82 39.82
CA SER A 111 -35.59 3.40 40.07
C SER A 111 -34.31 2.92 39.38
N ARG A 112 -34.00 3.44 38.18
CA ARG A 112 -32.76 3.16 37.46
C ARG A 112 -31.53 3.73 38.19
N VAL A 113 -31.62 4.97 38.67
CA VAL A 113 -30.56 5.63 39.45
C VAL A 113 -30.36 4.93 40.80
N TYR A 114 -31.43 4.52 41.48
CA TYR A 114 -31.37 3.73 42.71
C TYR A 114 -30.78 2.32 42.50
N ALA A 115 -31.04 1.68 41.35
CA ALA A 115 -30.39 0.42 41.00
C ALA A 115 -28.88 0.61 40.81
N MET A 116 -28.47 1.62 40.06
CA MET A 116 -27.06 1.94 39.82
C MET A 116 -26.29 2.17 41.12
N ILE A 117 -26.78 3.05 42.00
CA ILE A 117 -26.12 3.31 43.29
C ILE A 117 -26.11 2.08 44.19
N ALA A 118 -27.17 1.27 44.21
CA ALA A 118 -27.21 0.07 45.06
C ALA A 118 -26.09 -0.90 44.67
N ARG A 119 -25.87 -1.11 43.37
CA ARG A 119 -24.74 -1.91 42.86
C ARG A 119 -23.40 -1.26 43.18
N ASP A 120 -23.23 0.01 42.83
CA ASP A 120 -21.93 0.69 42.97
C ASP A 120 -21.49 0.79 44.44
N LEU A 121 -22.42 0.99 45.38
CA LEU A 121 -22.13 0.99 46.82
C LEU A 121 -21.84 -0.40 47.37
N ILE A 122 -22.57 -1.43 46.94
CA ILE A 122 -22.30 -2.81 47.39
C ILE A 122 -20.95 -3.27 46.84
N ASP A 123 -20.65 -3.01 45.57
CA ASP A 123 -19.37 -3.36 44.94
C ASP A 123 -18.18 -2.66 45.60
N ALA A 124 -18.29 -1.35 45.82
CA ALA A 124 -17.29 -0.59 46.58
C ALA A 124 -17.16 -1.10 48.02
N GLY A 125 -18.28 -1.42 48.68
CA GLY A 125 -18.28 -1.96 50.04
C GLY A 125 -17.60 -3.32 50.16
N VAL A 126 -17.77 -4.21 49.16
CA VAL A 126 -17.06 -5.49 49.12
C VAL A 126 -15.57 -5.28 48.82
N SER A 127 -15.24 -4.40 47.88
CA SER A 127 -13.86 -4.11 47.45
C SER A 127 -13.04 -3.44 48.57
N ASP A 128 -13.63 -2.47 49.26
CA ASP A 128 -12.99 -1.70 50.33
C ASP A 128 -13.17 -2.31 51.72
N ALA A 129 -13.87 -3.45 51.81
CA ALA A 129 -14.27 -4.11 53.05
C ALA A 129 -15.01 -3.18 54.05
N ASP A 130 -15.92 -2.33 53.54
CA ASP A 130 -16.68 -1.34 54.30
C ASP A 130 -18.16 -1.78 54.47
N PRO A 131 -18.57 -2.26 55.66
CA PRO A 131 -19.95 -2.68 55.92
C PRO A 131 -20.96 -1.53 55.82
N GLY A 132 -20.52 -0.28 56.00
CA GLY A 132 -21.37 0.90 55.92
C GLY A 132 -21.87 1.16 54.51
N LEU A 133 -21.02 0.96 53.50
CA LEU A 133 -21.40 1.08 52.09
C LEU A 133 -22.37 -0.03 51.67
N ILE A 134 -22.13 -1.28 52.12
CA ILE A 134 -23.05 -2.41 51.86
C ILE A 134 -24.42 -2.15 52.48
N THR A 135 -24.47 -1.71 53.74
CA THR A 135 -25.73 -1.37 54.43
C THR A 135 -26.47 -0.25 53.68
N THR A 136 -25.75 0.78 53.25
CA THR A 136 -26.33 1.90 52.50
C THR A 136 -26.83 1.45 51.12
N GLY A 137 -26.09 0.59 50.41
CA GLY A 137 -26.53 -0.01 49.15
C GLY A 137 -27.79 -0.86 49.30
N MET A 138 -27.91 -1.64 50.39
CA MET A 138 -29.13 -2.39 50.71
C MET A 138 -30.33 -1.48 51.03
N ILE A 139 -30.10 -0.31 51.64
CA ILE A 139 -31.14 0.72 51.81
C ILE A 139 -31.60 1.26 50.45
N MET A 140 -30.67 1.50 49.52
CA MET A 140 -31.01 1.99 48.16
C MET A 140 -31.76 0.94 47.34
N LEU A 141 -31.39 -0.34 47.45
CA LEU A 141 -32.11 -1.46 46.84
C LEU A 141 -33.60 -1.46 47.25
N ASN A 142 -33.89 -1.15 48.51
CA ASN A 142 -35.26 -1.08 49.02
C ASN A 142 -36.06 0.14 48.52
N ARG A 143 -35.39 1.17 47.97
CA ARG A 143 -36.04 2.34 47.36
C ARG A 143 -36.43 2.14 45.89
N ILE A 144 -36.00 1.04 45.27
CA ILE A 144 -36.35 0.71 43.88
C ILE A 144 -37.82 0.28 43.80
N SER A 145 -38.66 1.12 43.22
CA SER A 145 -40.11 0.88 43.13
C SER A 145 -40.53 0.06 41.91
N PHE A 146 -39.71 0.02 40.85
CA PHE A 146 -39.99 -0.76 39.64
C PHE A 146 -39.44 -2.19 39.74
N ARG A 147 -40.34 -3.19 39.71
CA ARG A 147 -39.99 -4.62 39.79
C ARG A 147 -38.96 -5.06 38.74
N LYS A 148 -39.00 -4.49 37.53
CA LYS A 148 -38.01 -4.77 36.47
C LYS A 148 -36.58 -4.47 36.93
N TYR A 149 -36.32 -3.23 37.36
CA TYR A 149 -34.98 -2.82 37.80
C TYR A 149 -34.56 -3.52 39.10
N ARG A 150 -35.51 -3.81 40.00
CA ARG A 150 -35.25 -4.59 41.22
C ARG A 150 -34.81 -6.02 40.88
N SER A 151 -35.51 -6.70 39.97
CA SER A 151 -35.14 -8.04 39.51
C SER A 151 -33.81 -8.06 38.74
N GLU A 152 -33.54 -7.05 37.91
CA GLU A 152 -32.28 -6.93 37.16
C GLU A 152 -31.09 -6.73 38.10
N ILE A 153 -31.19 -5.77 39.03
CA ILE A 153 -30.06 -5.42 39.90
C ILE A 153 -29.74 -6.51 40.92
N MET A 154 -30.74 -7.28 41.37
CA MET A 154 -30.55 -8.42 42.27
C MET A 154 -29.58 -9.45 41.71
N ILE A 155 -29.62 -9.66 40.40
CA ILE A 155 -28.72 -10.60 39.70
C ILE A 155 -27.26 -10.15 39.84
N ASP A 156 -27.01 -8.84 39.85
CA ASP A 156 -25.68 -8.27 39.94
C ASP A 156 -25.17 -8.21 41.39
N ILE A 157 -26.03 -7.88 42.36
CA ILE A 157 -25.59 -7.66 43.74
C ILE A 157 -25.49 -8.92 44.59
N ILE A 158 -26.34 -9.94 44.36
CA ILE A 158 -26.35 -11.16 45.19
C ILE A 158 -25.00 -11.89 45.15
N PRO A 159 -24.33 -12.05 43.98
CA PRO A 159 -22.98 -12.60 43.94
C PRO A 159 -21.98 -11.84 44.83
N LEU A 160 -22.04 -10.50 44.84
CA LEU A 160 -21.20 -9.67 45.70
C LEU A 160 -21.50 -9.91 47.19
N LEU A 161 -22.78 -10.00 47.55
CA LEU A 161 -23.21 -10.32 48.92
C LEU A 161 -22.78 -11.73 49.35
N ILE A 162 -22.77 -12.71 48.45
CA ILE A 162 -22.25 -14.06 48.74
C ILE A 162 -20.76 -14.02 49.10
N VAL A 163 -19.96 -13.34 48.28
CA VAL A 163 -18.51 -13.20 48.51
C VAL A 163 -18.26 -12.54 49.86
N TRP A 164 -18.96 -11.45 50.15
CA TRP A 164 -18.86 -10.77 51.43
C TRP A 164 -19.27 -11.67 52.59
N ALA A 165 -20.45 -12.30 52.51
CA ALA A 165 -20.98 -13.16 53.56
C ALA A 165 -20.06 -14.34 53.87
N ILE A 166 -19.41 -14.95 52.87
CA ILE A 166 -18.41 -16.00 53.10
C ILE A 166 -17.20 -15.44 53.84
N THR A 167 -16.72 -14.24 53.43
CA THR A 167 -15.54 -13.59 54.00
C THR A 167 -15.71 -13.28 55.49
N ILE A 168 -16.85 -12.70 55.86
CA ILE A 168 -17.17 -12.36 57.26
C ILE A 168 -17.94 -13.46 58.01
N ARG A 169 -18.19 -14.60 57.36
CA ARG A 169 -18.98 -15.73 57.87
C ARG A 169 -20.39 -15.35 58.35
N ASP A 170 -21.05 -14.43 57.65
CA ASP A 170 -22.40 -13.97 57.99
C ASP A 170 -23.48 -14.81 57.32
N ARG A 171 -23.98 -15.82 58.06
CA ARG A 171 -25.11 -16.65 57.61
C ARG A 171 -26.42 -15.88 57.46
N LYS A 172 -26.65 -14.80 58.22
CA LYS A 172 -27.91 -14.03 58.15
C LYS A 172 -28.03 -13.36 56.79
N LEU A 173 -26.93 -12.78 56.29
CA LEU A 173 -26.88 -12.15 54.98
C LEU A 173 -27.17 -13.15 53.83
N LEU A 174 -26.70 -14.40 53.95
CA LEU A 174 -27.04 -15.46 52.98
C LEU A 174 -28.52 -15.84 53.01
N PHE A 175 -29.13 -15.95 54.20
CA PHE A 175 -30.57 -16.21 54.31
C PHE A 175 -31.40 -15.03 53.78
N THR A 176 -31.02 -13.79 54.08
CA THR A 176 -31.66 -12.60 53.49
C THR A 176 -31.52 -12.60 51.96
N SER A 177 -30.36 -12.99 51.42
CA SER A 177 -30.16 -13.11 49.97
C SER A 177 -31.01 -14.23 49.36
N LEU A 178 -31.23 -15.33 50.08
CA LEU A 178 -32.17 -16.41 49.68
C LEU A 178 -33.62 -15.92 49.64
N GLU A 179 -34.04 -15.02 50.52
CA GLU A 179 -35.37 -14.39 50.43
C GLU A 179 -35.46 -13.44 49.24
N LEU A 180 -34.40 -12.68 48.96
CA LEU A 180 -34.38 -11.70 47.85
C LEU A 180 -34.43 -12.36 46.46
N ILE A 181 -33.88 -13.57 46.26
CA ILE A 181 -33.94 -14.23 44.96
C ILE A 181 -35.37 -14.58 44.52
N GLU A 182 -36.33 -14.67 45.45
CA GLU A 182 -37.74 -14.92 45.13
C GLU A 182 -38.39 -13.79 44.30
N ASP A 183 -37.84 -12.57 44.40
CA ASP A 183 -38.29 -11.42 43.61
C ASP A 183 -37.84 -11.49 42.13
N ILE A 184 -36.86 -12.36 41.79
CA ILE A 184 -36.30 -12.49 40.43
C ILE A 184 -37.21 -13.32 39.54
N GLY A 185 -37.84 -12.70 38.53
CA GLY A 185 -38.81 -13.38 37.66
C GLY A 185 -38.23 -14.49 36.75
N ASP A 186 -36.92 -14.46 36.46
CA ASP A 186 -36.25 -15.46 35.63
C ASP A 186 -35.86 -16.70 36.45
N ILE A 187 -36.57 -17.82 36.22
CA ILE A 187 -36.36 -19.10 36.92
C ILE A 187 -34.93 -19.62 36.75
N SER A 188 -34.33 -19.39 35.58
CA SER A 188 -32.96 -19.85 35.30
C SER A 188 -31.97 -19.08 36.15
N LYS A 189 -32.00 -17.74 36.10
CA LYS A 189 -31.12 -16.87 36.90
C LYS A 189 -31.31 -17.07 38.40
N ARG A 190 -32.57 -17.21 38.84
CA ARG A 190 -32.91 -17.57 40.22
C ARG A 190 -32.27 -18.88 40.64
N SER A 191 -32.38 -19.92 39.81
CA SER A 191 -31.77 -21.24 40.10
C SER A 191 -30.23 -21.18 40.17
N ILE A 192 -29.58 -20.27 39.43
CA ILE A 192 -28.13 -20.04 39.54
C ILE A 192 -27.79 -19.48 40.91
N LEU A 193 -28.43 -18.39 41.29
CA LEU A 193 -28.15 -17.68 42.54
C LEU A 193 -28.52 -18.54 43.76
N HIS A 194 -29.62 -19.29 43.69
CA HIS A 194 -30.00 -20.26 44.72
C HIS A 194 -28.93 -21.34 44.90
N ALA A 195 -28.38 -21.88 43.80
CA ALA A 195 -27.28 -22.83 43.88
C ALA A 195 -26.04 -22.22 44.54
N GLU A 196 -25.63 -21.02 44.14
CA GLU A 196 -24.46 -20.35 44.73
C GLU A 196 -24.67 -20.03 46.22
N LEU A 197 -25.88 -19.62 46.62
CA LEU A 197 -26.25 -19.41 48.02
C LEU A 197 -26.20 -20.71 48.83
N ALA A 198 -26.74 -21.81 48.31
CA ALA A 198 -26.68 -23.12 48.97
C ALA A 198 -25.23 -23.62 49.12
N LYS A 199 -24.39 -23.44 48.10
CA LYS A 199 -22.94 -23.73 48.17
C LYS A 199 -22.21 -22.84 49.18
N ALA A 200 -22.60 -21.57 49.28
CA ALA A 200 -22.04 -20.63 50.27
C ALA A 200 -22.40 -21.06 51.69
N LEU A 201 -23.66 -21.43 51.95
CA LEU A 201 -24.10 -22.00 53.23
C LEU A 201 -23.31 -23.26 53.59
N ALA A 202 -23.13 -24.19 52.64
CA ALA A 202 -22.31 -25.38 52.85
C ALA A 202 -20.84 -25.04 53.16
N THR A 203 -20.31 -23.97 52.52
CA THR A 203 -18.93 -23.51 52.75
C THR A 203 -18.75 -22.98 54.16
N ILE A 204 -19.65 -22.12 54.64
CA ILE A 204 -19.64 -21.63 56.02
C ILE A 204 -19.83 -22.80 56.99
N ALA A 205 -20.77 -23.71 56.73
CA ALA A 205 -21.01 -24.90 57.55
C ALA A 205 -19.76 -25.77 57.73
N VAL A 206 -19.00 -26.00 56.66
CA VAL A 206 -17.74 -26.77 56.70
C VAL A 206 -16.65 -26.02 57.47
N LEU A 207 -16.53 -24.70 57.28
CA LEU A 207 -15.54 -23.86 57.97
C LEU A 207 -15.82 -23.75 59.48
N ASP A 208 -17.09 -23.69 59.86
CA ASP A 208 -17.54 -23.56 61.26
C ASP A 208 -17.81 -24.91 61.93
N LYS A 209 -17.72 -26.02 61.17
CA LYS A 209 -18.10 -27.38 61.60
C LYS A 209 -19.55 -27.48 62.10
N ASP A 210 -20.44 -26.66 61.54
CA ASP A 210 -21.86 -26.62 61.89
C ASP A 210 -22.63 -27.69 61.10
N HIS A 211 -22.96 -28.79 61.77
CA HIS A 211 -23.69 -29.91 61.19
C HIS A 211 -25.10 -29.51 60.72
N GLN A 212 -25.83 -28.70 61.51
CA GLN A 212 -27.21 -28.31 61.16
C GLN A 212 -27.23 -27.38 59.96
N LEU A 213 -26.26 -26.47 59.85
CA LEU A 213 -26.12 -25.62 58.67
C LEU A 213 -25.75 -26.43 57.42
N PHE A 214 -24.95 -27.51 57.58
CA PHE A 214 -24.62 -28.41 56.48
C PHE A 214 -25.85 -29.16 55.96
N ILE A 215 -26.68 -29.73 56.85
CA ILE A 215 -27.96 -30.34 56.47
C ILE A 215 -28.90 -29.32 55.80
N THR A 216 -28.97 -28.10 56.35
CA THR A 216 -29.77 -27.00 55.79
C THR A 216 -29.31 -26.62 54.39
N SER A 217 -28.00 -26.66 54.10
CA SER A 217 -27.47 -26.37 52.76
C SER A 217 -27.91 -27.42 51.72
N ILE A 218 -27.96 -28.70 52.11
CA ILE A 218 -28.47 -29.79 51.26
C ILE A 218 -29.97 -29.62 51.05
N GLN A 219 -30.74 -29.35 52.11
CA GLN A 219 -32.18 -29.07 52.01
C GLN A 219 -32.45 -27.86 51.10
N SER A 220 -31.68 -26.78 51.23
CA SER A 220 -31.77 -25.61 50.35
C SER A 220 -31.49 -25.98 48.90
N ALA A 221 -30.46 -26.80 48.62
CA ALA A 221 -30.18 -27.27 47.29
C ALA A 221 -31.35 -28.10 46.70
N THR A 222 -32.04 -28.92 47.51
CA THR A 222 -33.20 -29.69 47.03
C THR A 222 -34.36 -28.83 46.52
N GLN A 223 -34.44 -27.57 46.94
CA GLN A 223 -35.50 -26.63 46.52
C GLN A 223 -35.21 -25.94 45.18
N ILE A 224 -34.04 -26.14 44.59
CA ILE A 224 -33.68 -25.55 43.29
C ILE A 224 -34.59 -26.12 42.19
N HIS A 225 -35.30 -25.26 41.47
CA HIS A 225 -36.28 -25.67 40.46
C HIS A 225 -35.66 -26.43 39.26
N GLN A 226 -34.47 -26.05 38.81
CA GLN A 226 -33.80 -26.70 37.68
C GLN A 226 -33.06 -27.97 38.11
N LYS A 227 -33.54 -29.14 37.65
CA LYS A 227 -33.00 -30.47 37.97
C LYS A 227 -31.48 -30.60 37.81
N ILE A 228 -30.93 -30.21 36.66
CA ILE A 228 -29.49 -30.33 36.39
C ILE A 228 -28.67 -29.49 37.38
N ARG A 229 -29.11 -28.26 37.67
CA ARG A 229 -28.41 -27.38 38.63
C ARG A 229 -28.52 -27.88 40.05
N ARG A 230 -29.67 -28.43 40.42
CA ARG A 230 -29.88 -29.09 41.71
C ARG A 230 -28.90 -30.24 41.90
N GLN A 231 -28.82 -31.16 40.94
CA GLN A 231 -27.87 -32.28 40.97
C GLN A 231 -26.41 -31.81 41.09
N GLN A 232 -25.99 -30.82 40.29
CA GLN A 232 -24.64 -30.26 40.37
C GLN A 232 -24.34 -29.58 41.71
N CYS A 233 -25.33 -28.86 42.26
CA CYS A 233 -25.21 -28.22 43.57
C CYS A 233 -25.09 -29.26 44.68
N LEU A 234 -25.95 -30.29 44.68
CA LEU A 234 -25.91 -31.42 45.60
C LEU A 234 -24.55 -32.12 45.53
N ALA A 235 -24.05 -32.43 44.33
CA ALA A 235 -22.72 -33.01 44.11
C ALA A 235 -21.61 -32.18 44.74
N TYR A 236 -21.59 -30.87 44.52
CA TYR A 236 -20.60 -29.99 45.12
C TYR A 236 -20.66 -29.99 46.66
N ILE A 237 -21.87 -29.83 47.23
CA ILE A 237 -22.05 -29.77 48.69
C ILE A 237 -21.64 -31.10 49.33
N ILE A 238 -22.09 -32.21 48.76
CA ILE A 238 -21.81 -33.56 49.25
C ILE A 238 -20.33 -33.90 49.11
N GLU A 239 -19.68 -33.59 47.98
CA GLU A 239 -18.24 -33.79 47.81
C GLU A 239 -17.44 -33.00 48.85
N LYS A 240 -17.80 -31.73 49.06
CA LYS A 240 -17.14 -30.82 50.02
C LYS A 240 -17.30 -31.30 51.45
N GLY A 241 -18.51 -31.73 51.84
CA GLY A 241 -18.77 -32.32 53.16
C GLY A 241 -18.03 -33.63 53.37
N ALA A 242 -17.99 -34.49 52.35
CA ALA A 242 -17.32 -35.77 52.43
C ALA A 242 -15.79 -35.61 52.58
N LYS A 243 -15.17 -34.56 52.00
CA LYS A 243 -13.73 -34.24 52.21
C LYS A 243 -13.46 -33.60 53.57
N ALA A 244 -14.50 -33.17 54.26
CA ALA A 244 -14.42 -32.54 55.57
C ALA A 244 -14.80 -33.50 56.70
N HIS A 245 -15.22 -32.97 57.84
CA HIS A 245 -15.50 -33.72 59.06
C HIS A 245 -16.77 -34.60 58.97
N PHE A 246 -17.60 -34.44 57.94
CA PHE A 246 -18.87 -35.16 57.76
C PHE A 246 -18.73 -36.49 56.99
N GLY A 247 -17.56 -36.78 56.40
CA GLY A 247 -17.41 -37.92 55.49
C GLY A 247 -17.68 -39.31 56.08
N LYS A 248 -17.38 -39.54 57.37
CA LYS A 248 -17.68 -40.83 58.02
C LYS A 248 -19.18 -41.07 58.18
N GLU A 249 -19.92 -40.01 58.47
CA GLU A 249 -21.38 -40.06 58.63
C GLU A 249 -22.05 -40.29 57.27
N MET A 250 -21.58 -39.58 56.24
CA MET A 250 -22.10 -39.69 54.87
C MET A 250 -21.80 -41.05 54.21
N ALA A 251 -20.74 -41.75 54.62
CA ALA A 251 -20.43 -43.09 54.15
C ALA A 251 -21.46 -44.13 54.61
N ASN A 252 -22.16 -43.89 55.73
CA ASN A 252 -23.34 -44.65 56.13
C ASN A 252 -24.59 -44.01 55.52
N ILE A 253 -24.76 -44.23 54.22
CA ILE A 253 -25.85 -43.63 53.42
C ILE A 253 -27.22 -43.85 54.08
N PRO A 254 -27.62 -45.06 54.54
CA PRO A 254 -28.91 -45.26 55.18
C PRO A 254 -29.14 -44.38 56.42
N ALA A 255 -28.13 -44.24 57.28
CA ALA A 255 -28.26 -43.44 58.50
C ALA A 255 -28.32 -41.93 58.21
N PHE A 256 -27.52 -41.45 57.26
CA PHE A 256 -27.47 -40.04 56.86
C PHE A 256 -28.77 -39.58 56.18
N MET A 257 -29.42 -40.46 55.42
CA MET A 257 -30.69 -40.14 54.75
C MET A 257 -31.88 -39.91 55.69
N ASN A 258 -31.78 -40.28 56.98
CA ASN A 258 -32.81 -40.00 57.98
C ASN A 258 -33.05 -38.50 58.22
N SER A 259 -32.08 -37.63 57.91
CA SER A 259 -32.23 -36.16 58.02
C SER A 259 -33.03 -35.53 56.87
N PHE A 260 -33.45 -36.33 55.88
CA PHE A 260 -34.08 -35.85 54.64
C PHE A 260 -35.45 -36.48 54.33
N VAL A 261 -36.17 -36.99 55.35
CA VAL A 261 -37.45 -37.70 55.16
C VAL A 261 -38.55 -36.85 54.50
N ASN A 262 -38.44 -35.51 54.57
CA ASN A 262 -39.47 -34.58 54.09
C ASN A 262 -39.21 -34.01 52.66
N ILE A 263 -38.18 -34.48 51.94
CA ILE A 263 -37.91 -34.02 50.56
C ILE A 263 -38.68 -34.86 49.53
N THR A 264 -38.85 -34.35 48.30
CA THR A 264 -39.54 -35.08 47.23
C THR A 264 -38.78 -36.34 46.81
N GLN A 265 -39.50 -37.35 46.29
CA GLN A 265 -38.90 -38.63 45.86
C GLN A 265 -37.77 -38.44 44.84
N ASP A 266 -37.94 -37.51 43.88
CA ASP A 266 -36.90 -37.19 42.90
C ASP A 266 -35.63 -36.61 43.55
N ALA A 267 -35.79 -35.65 44.48
CA ALA A 267 -34.66 -35.07 45.19
C ALA A 267 -33.99 -36.10 46.12
N TYR A 268 -34.77 -37.02 46.69
CA TYR A 268 -34.26 -38.13 47.51
C TYR A 268 -33.36 -39.06 46.70
N LEU A 269 -33.79 -39.47 45.50
CA LEU A 269 -32.98 -40.29 44.59
C LEU A 269 -31.71 -39.56 44.13
N GLU A 270 -31.79 -38.25 43.89
CA GLU A 270 -30.63 -37.43 43.50
C GLU A 270 -29.57 -37.33 44.61
N VAL A 271 -29.99 -37.18 45.87
CA VAL A 271 -29.09 -37.19 47.03
C VAL A 271 -28.44 -38.57 47.17
N ILE A 272 -29.21 -39.66 47.02
CA ILE A 272 -28.68 -41.03 47.09
C ILE A 272 -27.67 -41.31 45.97
N SER A 273 -28.00 -40.98 44.72
CA SER A 273 -27.07 -41.15 43.58
C SER A 273 -25.76 -40.40 43.82
N THR A 274 -25.86 -39.18 44.36
CA THR A 274 -24.67 -38.38 44.68
C THR A 274 -23.82 -39.01 45.79
N LEU A 275 -24.46 -39.55 46.84
CA LEU A 275 -23.78 -40.25 47.93
C LEU A 275 -23.15 -41.57 47.46
N ALA A 276 -23.86 -42.35 46.63
CA ALA A 276 -23.39 -43.59 46.03
C ALA A 276 -22.19 -43.33 45.10
N GLY A 277 -22.26 -42.29 44.27
CA GLY A 277 -21.14 -41.82 43.45
C GLY A 277 -19.91 -41.47 44.28
N GLN A 278 -20.07 -40.72 45.38
CA GLN A 278 -18.95 -40.42 46.28
C GLN A 278 -18.38 -41.66 46.96
N LEU A 279 -19.22 -42.64 47.32
CA LEU A 279 -18.79 -43.91 47.90
C LEU A 279 -17.92 -44.70 46.89
N LEU A 280 -18.41 -44.83 45.65
CA LEU A 280 -17.72 -45.48 44.52
C LEU A 280 -16.39 -44.80 44.17
N ASP A 281 -16.25 -43.49 44.39
CA ASP A 281 -15.03 -42.74 44.09
C ASP A 281 -13.98 -42.80 45.20
N ARG A 282 -14.36 -43.00 46.47
CA ARG A 282 -13.44 -42.86 47.62
C ARG A 282 -13.04 -44.16 48.29
N VAL A 283 -13.93 -45.13 48.35
CA VAL A 283 -13.66 -46.40 49.03
C VAL A 283 -12.89 -47.31 48.06
N LYS A 284 -11.67 -47.69 48.46
CA LYS A 284 -10.79 -48.52 47.63
C LYS A 284 -11.15 -50.00 47.69
N ASP A 285 -11.76 -50.44 48.79
CA ASP A 285 -12.19 -51.81 48.96
C ASP A 285 -13.51 -52.06 48.24
N LYS A 286 -13.43 -52.81 47.14
CA LYS A 286 -14.57 -53.19 46.29
C LYS A 286 -15.60 -54.03 47.04
N SER A 287 -15.19 -54.84 48.01
CA SER A 287 -16.10 -55.66 48.82
C SER A 287 -16.91 -54.79 49.77
N GLN A 288 -16.26 -53.84 50.43
CA GLN A 288 -16.92 -52.89 51.33
C GLN A 288 -17.90 -51.97 50.59
N VAL A 289 -17.54 -51.49 49.38
CA VAL A 289 -18.46 -50.73 48.52
C VAL A 289 -19.67 -51.56 48.15
N PHE A 290 -19.45 -52.82 47.76
CA PHE A 290 -20.54 -53.71 47.38
C PHE A 290 -21.47 -53.98 48.57
N GLU A 291 -20.96 -54.28 49.76
CA GLU A 291 -21.78 -54.51 50.97
C GLU A 291 -22.71 -53.33 51.28
N VAL A 292 -22.20 -52.09 51.25
CA VAL A 292 -22.99 -50.90 51.54
C VAL A 292 -24.05 -50.64 50.47
N LEU A 293 -23.72 -50.85 49.19
CA LEU A 293 -24.66 -50.67 48.09
C LEU A 293 -25.71 -51.79 48.06
N ASP A 294 -25.34 -53.04 48.37
CA ASP A 294 -26.25 -54.19 48.43
C ASP A 294 -27.22 -54.03 49.60
N GLU A 295 -26.74 -53.66 50.79
CA GLU A 295 -27.59 -53.37 51.95
C GLU A 295 -28.59 -52.23 51.66
N LEU A 296 -28.15 -51.21 50.93
CA LEU A 296 -29.01 -50.09 50.52
C LEU A 296 -30.09 -50.54 49.51
N CYS A 297 -29.74 -51.37 48.53
CA CYS A 297 -30.68 -51.98 47.58
C CYS A 297 -31.70 -52.89 48.29
N GLU A 298 -31.27 -53.68 49.29
CA GLU A 298 -32.14 -54.56 50.06
C GLU A 298 -33.14 -53.77 50.92
N LYS A 299 -32.67 -52.74 51.62
CA LYS A 299 -33.51 -51.92 52.50
C LYS A 299 -34.46 -50.99 51.74
N ASN A 300 -34.09 -50.60 50.52
CA ASN A 300 -34.92 -49.72 49.71
C ASN A 300 -34.87 -50.12 48.22
N PRO A 301 -35.70 -51.09 47.80
CA PRO A 301 -35.67 -51.62 46.42
C PRO A 301 -35.88 -50.57 45.32
N SER A 302 -36.50 -49.44 45.65
CA SER A 302 -36.75 -48.34 44.72
C SER A 302 -35.48 -47.60 44.25
N VAL A 303 -34.35 -47.74 44.97
CA VAL A 303 -33.08 -47.06 44.61
C VAL A 303 -32.17 -47.93 43.75
N THR A 304 -32.45 -49.23 43.63
CA THR A 304 -31.57 -50.21 42.98
C THR A 304 -31.28 -49.85 41.52
N GLY A 305 -32.27 -49.35 40.76
CA GLY A 305 -32.06 -48.92 39.38
C GLY A 305 -31.08 -47.73 39.27
N THR A 306 -31.17 -46.77 40.20
CA THR A 306 -30.24 -45.64 40.28
C THR A 306 -28.81 -46.10 40.60
N ILE A 307 -28.67 -47.03 41.55
CA ILE A 307 -27.36 -47.57 41.94
C ILE A 307 -26.71 -48.38 40.81
N VAL A 308 -27.48 -49.18 40.06
CA VAL A 308 -26.98 -49.89 38.89
C VAL A 308 -26.44 -48.91 37.85
N ILE A 309 -27.15 -47.81 37.58
CA ILE A 309 -26.67 -46.75 36.68
C ILE A 309 -25.37 -46.13 37.20
N ASP A 310 -25.28 -45.78 38.49
CA ASP A 310 -24.07 -45.18 39.09
C ASP A 310 -22.84 -46.12 38.96
N ILE A 311 -23.04 -47.44 39.12
CA ILE A 311 -21.98 -48.45 38.94
C ILE A 311 -21.58 -48.58 37.46
N LEU A 312 -22.53 -48.56 36.53
CA LEU A 312 -22.24 -48.59 35.09
C LEU A 312 -21.49 -47.34 34.63
N GLU A 313 -21.87 -46.16 35.12
CA GLU A 313 -21.13 -44.92 34.88
C GLU A 313 -19.70 -44.98 35.46
N LYS A 314 -19.51 -45.65 36.60
CA LYS A 314 -18.18 -45.91 37.15
C LYS A 314 -17.38 -46.87 36.26
N ALA A 315 -18.01 -47.90 35.69
CA ALA A 315 -17.40 -48.80 34.72
C ALA A 315 -16.96 -48.04 33.46
N GLU A 316 -17.82 -47.16 32.92
CA GLU A 316 -17.51 -46.29 31.79
C GLU A 316 -16.33 -45.35 32.10
N ARG A 317 -16.34 -44.69 33.27
CA ARG A 317 -15.27 -43.77 33.68
C ARG A 317 -13.93 -44.46 33.93
N THR A 318 -13.91 -45.65 34.53
CA THR A 318 -12.67 -46.34 34.92
C THR A 318 -12.14 -47.32 33.88
N GLY A 319 -13.00 -47.90 33.04
CA GLY A 319 -12.65 -49.02 32.17
C GLY A 319 -12.40 -50.33 32.92
N ASP A 320 -12.80 -50.42 34.19
CA ASP A 320 -12.61 -51.63 35.01
C ASP A 320 -13.79 -52.61 34.83
N PRO A 321 -13.55 -53.82 34.29
CA PRO A 321 -14.59 -54.82 34.04
C PRO A 321 -15.34 -55.27 35.30
N TRP A 322 -14.75 -55.10 36.49
CA TRP A 322 -15.38 -55.47 37.75
C TRP A 322 -16.71 -54.72 37.95
N PHE A 323 -16.76 -53.42 37.69
CA PHE A 323 -17.98 -52.63 37.87
C PHE A 323 -19.08 -53.06 36.91
N LEU A 324 -18.75 -53.36 35.64
CA LEU A 324 -19.73 -53.89 34.67
C LEU A 324 -20.31 -55.22 35.15
N LYS A 325 -19.46 -56.14 35.62
CA LYS A 325 -19.90 -57.44 36.16
C LYS A 325 -20.78 -57.28 37.41
N THR A 326 -20.40 -56.37 38.31
CA THR A 326 -21.16 -56.10 39.54
C THR A 326 -22.52 -55.46 39.25
N ALA A 327 -22.58 -54.49 38.33
CA ALA A 327 -23.84 -53.90 37.88
C ALA A 327 -24.77 -54.94 37.25
N MET A 328 -24.24 -55.82 36.37
CA MET A 328 -25.01 -56.91 35.78
C MET A 328 -25.52 -57.91 36.83
N GLY A 329 -24.72 -58.19 37.87
CA GLY A 329 -25.11 -59.04 38.99
C GLY A 329 -26.25 -58.48 39.84
N LEU A 330 -26.23 -57.17 40.12
CA LEU A 330 -27.30 -56.47 40.84
C LEU A 330 -28.57 -56.32 39.98
N GLN A 331 -28.41 -56.01 38.69
CA GLN A 331 -29.52 -55.94 37.74
C GLN A 331 -30.24 -57.28 37.58
N GLY A 332 -29.51 -58.40 37.59
CA GLY A 332 -30.08 -59.74 37.49
C GLY A 332 -31.00 -60.14 38.65
N ARG A 333 -31.01 -59.38 39.75
CA ARG A 333 -31.89 -59.57 40.91
C ARG A 333 -33.21 -58.78 40.80
N GLN A 334 -33.32 -57.85 39.85
CA GLN A 334 -34.56 -57.12 39.59
C GLN A 334 -35.47 -57.91 38.65
N SER A 335 -36.75 -58.05 39.00
CA SER A 335 -37.76 -58.75 38.19
C SER A 335 -38.40 -57.88 37.10
N ASP A 336 -38.14 -56.56 37.11
CA ASP A 336 -38.78 -55.62 36.19
C ASP A 336 -38.06 -55.55 34.84
N ALA A 337 -38.73 -56.05 33.80
CA ALA A 337 -38.26 -56.01 32.42
C ALA A 337 -38.34 -54.62 31.77
N GLU A 338 -39.10 -53.67 32.34
CA GLU A 338 -39.36 -52.37 31.71
C GLU A 338 -38.20 -51.35 31.83
N ASN A 339 -37.28 -51.53 32.79
CA ASN A 339 -36.19 -50.56 33.08
C ASN A 339 -34.79 -51.19 33.03
N TYR A 340 -34.50 -52.02 32.01
CA TYR A 340 -33.16 -52.59 31.82
C TYR A 340 -32.18 -51.53 31.25
N PRO A 341 -31.02 -51.27 31.89
CA PRO A 341 -30.08 -50.21 31.49
C PRO A 341 -29.17 -50.63 30.33
N ALA A 342 -29.78 -51.08 29.22
CA ALA A 342 -29.05 -51.58 28.03
C ALA A 342 -28.09 -50.52 27.46
N ARG A 343 -28.49 -49.25 27.49
CA ARG A 343 -27.69 -48.14 26.96
C ARG A 343 -26.41 -47.92 27.76
N GLU A 344 -26.52 -47.91 29.09
CA GLU A 344 -25.41 -47.72 30.02
C GLU A 344 -24.45 -48.92 29.99
N ILE A 345 -24.98 -50.14 29.83
CA ILE A 345 -24.19 -51.36 29.62
C ILE A 345 -23.34 -51.28 28.34
N VAL A 346 -23.96 -50.86 27.22
CA VAL A 346 -23.23 -50.70 25.94
C VAL A 346 -22.13 -49.64 26.07
N ARG A 347 -22.42 -48.49 26.70
CA ARG A 347 -21.41 -47.43 26.93
C ARG A 347 -20.24 -47.89 27.79
N ALA A 348 -20.54 -48.59 28.89
CA ALA A 348 -19.52 -49.17 29.75
C ALA A 348 -18.67 -50.20 28.99
N GLY A 349 -19.30 -51.11 28.25
CA GLY A 349 -18.63 -52.10 27.41
C GLY A 349 -17.68 -51.49 26.37
N ILE A 350 -18.16 -50.49 25.62
CA ILE A 350 -17.36 -49.71 24.67
C ILE A 350 -16.15 -49.07 25.34
N SER A 351 -16.36 -48.40 26.48
CA SER A 351 -15.26 -47.73 27.19
C SER A 351 -14.21 -48.72 27.69
N ILE A 352 -14.64 -49.87 28.21
CA ILE A 352 -13.74 -50.93 28.65
C ILE A 352 -12.94 -51.49 27.47
N ALA A 353 -13.60 -51.81 26.35
CA ALA A 353 -12.92 -52.33 25.15
C ALA A 353 -11.86 -51.34 24.64
N LYS A 354 -12.19 -50.04 24.55
CA LYS A 354 -11.26 -48.98 24.14
C LYS A 354 -10.07 -48.82 25.09
N LYS A 355 -10.30 -48.88 26.41
CA LYS A 355 -9.23 -48.67 27.42
C LYS A 355 -8.33 -49.89 27.61
N THR A 356 -8.87 -51.09 27.39
CA THR A 356 -8.13 -52.35 27.62
C THR A 356 -7.56 -52.97 26.34
N GLY A 357 -8.00 -52.51 25.16
CA GLY A 357 -7.63 -53.10 23.86
C GLY A 357 -8.26 -54.48 23.62
N LYS A 358 -9.18 -54.92 24.46
CA LYS A 358 -9.78 -56.26 24.42
C LYS A 358 -11.16 -56.22 23.75
N MET A 359 -11.18 -56.45 22.43
CA MET A 359 -12.41 -56.34 21.63
C MET A 359 -13.45 -57.45 21.92
N HIS A 360 -13.01 -58.62 22.41
CA HIS A 360 -13.92 -59.71 22.80
C HIS A 360 -14.99 -59.31 23.84
N ILE A 361 -14.73 -58.25 24.64
CA ILE A 361 -15.69 -57.73 25.61
C ILE A 361 -16.95 -57.20 24.90
N LEU A 362 -16.82 -56.67 23.69
CA LEU A 362 -17.96 -56.27 22.87
C LEU A 362 -18.73 -57.49 22.37
N SER A 363 -18.01 -58.54 21.95
CA SER A 363 -18.59 -59.82 21.53
C SER A 363 -19.36 -60.50 22.66
N ASP A 364 -18.85 -60.47 23.90
CA ASP A 364 -19.50 -61.01 25.10
C ASP A 364 -20.83 -60.29 25.45
N LEU A 365 -21.00 -59.04 24.99
CA LEU A 365 -22.22 -58.26 25.23
C LEU A 365 -23.31 -58.54 24.18
N ILE A 366 -22.96 -59.10 23.01
CA ILE A 366 -23.90 -59.37 21.92
C ILE A 366 -25.13 -60.18 22.39
N PRO A 367 -25.00 -61.30 23.15
CA PRO A 367 -26.16 -62.08 23.59
C PRO A 367 -27.11 -61.30 24.50
N VAL A 368 -26.57 -60.41 25.34
CA VAL A 368 -27.34 -59.58 26.28
C VAL A 368 -28.09 -58.48 25.52
N ILE A 369 -27.41 -57.82 24.57
CA ILE A 369 -27.99 -56.75 23.76
C ILE A 369 -29.07 -57.32 22.82
N ASN A 370 -28.84 -58.47 22.19
CA ASN A 370 -29.81 -59.15 21.34
C ASN A 370 -31.14 -59.47 22.05
N LYS A 371 -31.07 -59.79 23.35
CA LYS A 371 -32.24 -60.15 24.14
C LYS A 371 -33.05 -58.93 24.61
N GLN A 372 -32.41 -57.78 24.78
CA GLN A 372 -32.98 -56.63 25.50
C GLN A 372 -33.22 -55.40 24.60
N CYS A 373 -32.57 -55.30 23.44
CA CYS A 373 -32.70 -54.16 22.53
C CYS A 373 -33.69 -54.44 21.40
N SER A 374 -34.38 -53.39 20.93
CA SER A 374 -35.14 -53.44 19.67
C SER A 374 -34.19 -53.56 18.47
N SER A 375 -34.67 -54.12 17.35
CA SER A 375 -33.90 -54.28 16.10
C SER A 375 -33.22 -52.97 15.64
N GLN A 376 -33.91 -51.81 15.74
CA GLN A 376 -33.32 -50.50 15.41
C GLN A 376 -32.18 -50.08 16.34
N THR A 377 -32.27 -50.41 17.63
CA THR A 377 -31.23 -50.11 18.61
C THR A 377 -30.03 -51.03 18.40
N LEU A 378 -30.29 -52.29 18.05
CA LEU A 378 -29.26 -53.29 17.78
C LEU A 378 -28.36 -52.88 16.61
N SER A 379 -28.94 -52.46 15.47
CA SER A 379 -28.17 -51.97 14.32
C SER A 379 -27.23 -50.82 14.67
N ARG A 380 -27.67 -49.88 15.52
CA ARG A 380 -26.83 -48.76 15.99
C ARG A 380 -25.66 -49.23 16.84
N VAL A 381 -25.88 -50.23 17.68
CA VAL A 381 -24.84 -50.79 18.55
C VAL A 381 -23.83 -51.60 17.72
N TYR A 382 -24.29 -52.39 16.76
CA TYR A 382 -23.42 -53.12 15.83
C TYR A 382 -22.56 -52.20 14.97
N LEU A 383 -23.10 -51.07 14.48
CA LEU A 383 -22.29 -50.05 13.82
C LEU A 383 -21.19 -49.50 14.73
N GLN A 384 -21.51 -49.20 15.99
CA GLN A 384 -20.52 -48.71 16.95
C GLN A 384 -19.46 -49.76 17.26
N PHE A 385 -19.84 -51.03 17.39
CA PHE A 385 -18.89 -52.13 17.64
C PHE A 385 -17.97 -52.35 16.44
N SER A 386 -18.53 -52.43 15.23
CA SER A 386 -17.77 -52.61 13.99
C SER A 386 -16.76 -51.47 13.79
N GLN A 387 -17.16 -50.22 14.00
CA GLN A 387 -16.25 -49.08 13.92
C GLN A 387 -15.09 -49.17 14.91
N ILE A 388 -15.35 -49.51 16.17
CA ILE A 388 -14.30 -49.64 17.19
C ILE A 388 -13.36 -50.80 16.86
N MET A 389 -13.89 -51.91 16.36
CA MET A 389 -13.07 -53.06 15.94
C MET A 389 -12.16 -52.69 14.76
N LEU A 390 -12.67 -51.95 13.77
CA LEU A 390 -11.85 -51.44 12.66
C LEU A 390 -10.74 -50.49 13.13
N ASP A 391 -11.06 -49.56 14.03
CA ASP A 391 -10.08 -48.61 14.59
C ASP A 391 -8.92 -49.31 15.31
N PHE A 392 -9.14 -50.51 15.86
CA PHE A 392 -8.13 -51.31 16.57
C PHE A 392 -7.58 -52.49 15.75
N GLY A 393 -7.91 -52.57 14.46
CA GLY A 393 -7.34 -53.55 13.52
C GLY A 393 -7.99 -54.95 13.57
N ASP A 394 -9.13 -55.10 14.24
CA ASP A 394 -9.88 -56.37 14.32
C ASP A 394 -10.87 -56.51 13.15
N PHE A 395 -10.31 -56.59 11.94
CA PHE A 395 -11.08 -56.62 10.70
C PHE A 395 -12.06 -57.81 10.59
N PRO A 396 -11.72 -59.06 10.97
CA PRO A 396 -12.62 -60.20 10.85
C PRO A 396 -13.90 -60.07 11.69
N ASP A 397 -13.77 -59.65 12.96
CA ASP A 397 -14.91 -59.48 13.86
C ASP A 397 -15.74 -58.25 13.45
N ALA A 398 -15.09 -57.18 12.99
CA ALA A 398 -15.78 -56.01 12.44
C ALA A 398 -16.65 -56.37 11.22
N LEU A 399 -16.12 -57.18 10.29
CA LEU A 399 -16.83 -57.66 9.10
C LEU A 399 -18.01 -58.56 9.49
N SER A 400 -17.80 -59.49 10.44
CA SER A 400 -18.85 -60.37 10.94
C SER A 400 -20.00 -59.62 11.59
N ILE A 401 -19.72 -58.59 12.40
CA ILE A 401 -20.75 -57.80 13.07
C ILE A 401 -21.47 -56.88 12.07
N PHE A 402 -20.73 -56.28 11.13
CA PHE A 402 -21.33 -55.38 10.13
C PHE A 402 -22.36 -56.11 9.25
N ARG A 403 -22.10 -57.40 8.95
CA ARG A 403 -23.01 -58.27 8.19
C ARG A 403 -24.37 -58.47 8.85
N GLU A 404 -24.47 -58.41 10.17
CA GLU A 404 -25.72 -58.62 10.93
C GLU A 404 -26.58 -57.34 11.01
N ILE A 405 -26.15 -56.22 10.41
CA ILE A 405 -26.88 -54.96 10.40
C ILE A 405 -27.99 -54.98 9.33
N HIS A 406 -29.23 -54.70 9.74
CA HIS A 406 -30.38 -54.65 8.83
C HIS A 406 -30.29 -53.48 7.82
N GLN A 407 -30.79 -53.71 6.60
CA GLN A 407 -30.82 -52.73 5.49
C GLN A 407 -31.52 -51.41 5.82
N ASP A 408 -32.57 -51.42 6.65
CA ASP A 408 -33.28 -50.20 7.09
C ASP A 408 -32.37 -49.20 7.84
N SER A 409 -31.17 -49.65 8.24
CA SER A 409 -30.16 -48.90 8.97
C SER A 409 -29.23 -48.08 8.07
N GLU A 410 -29.36 -48.19 6.73
CA GLU A 410 -28.57 -47.40 5.77
C GLU A 410 -28.74 -45.89 5.96
N SER A 411 -29.90 -45.45 6.47
CA SER A 411 -30.19 -44.04 6.79
C SER A 411 -29.41 -43.50 7.99
N LEU A 412 -28.70 -44.35 8.73
CA LEU A 412 -27.94 -43.92 9.91
C LEU A 412 -26.63 -43.24 9.49
N PRO A 413 -26.28 -42.07 10.05
CA PRO A 413 -25.06 -41.34 9.68
C PRO A 413 -23.77 -42.17 9.79
N LEU A 414 -23.65 -42.98 10.85
CA LEU A 414 -22.48 -43.83 11.10
C LEU A 414 -22.34 -45.00 10.12
N TYR A 415 -23.40 -45.34 9.39
CA TYR A 415 -23.40 -46.47 8.47
C TYR A 415 -22.40 -46.25 7.33
N SER A 416 -22.47 -45.08 6.69
CA SER A 416 -21.60 -44.75 5.56
C SER A 416 -20.13 -44.69 5.96
N ASP A 417 -19.82 -44.03 7.08
CA ASP A 417 -18.42 -43.87 7.53
C ASP A 417 -17.80 -45.22 7.93
N CYS A 418 -18.56 -46.08 8.63
CA CYS A 418 -18.10 -47.41 8.99
C CYS A 418 -17.94 -48.30 7.75
N LEU A 419 -18.85 -48.20 6.76
CA LEU A 419 -18.71 -48.90 5.47
C LEU A 419 -17.46 -48.45 4.70
N ILE A 420 -17.14 -47.15 4.71
CA ILE A 420 -15.94 -46.60 4.08
C ILE A 420 -14.68 -47.15 4.76
N GLN A 421 -14.62 -47.15 6.09
CA GLN A 421 -13.49 -47.74 6.83
C GLN A 421 -13.36 -49.24 6.55
N LEU A 422 -14.49 -49.97 6.47
CA LEU A 422 -14.50 -51.38 6.13
C LEU A 422 -13.96 -51.63 4.71
N LEU A 423 -14.32 -50.80 3.73
CA LEU A 423 -13.78 -50.86 2.36
C LEU A 423 -12.27 -50.57 2.33
N LYS A 424 -11.79 -49.55 3.06
CA LYS A 424 -10.35 -49.29 3.21
C LYS A 424 -9.63 -50.50 3.85
N GLY A 425 -10.19 -51.08 4.91
CA GLY A 425 -9.67 -52.31 5.53
C GLY A 425 -9.66 -53.49 4.56
N GLY A 426 -10.69 -53.62 3.73
CA GLY A 426 -10.79 -54.63 2.69
C GLY A 426 -9.75 -54.48 1.58
N ILE A 427 -9.36 -53.25 1.23
CA ILE A 427 -8.23 -53.00 0.32
C ILE A 427 -6.94 -53.56 0.92
N HIS A 428 -6.65 -53.23 2.19
CA HIS A 428 -5.42 -53.65 2.86
C HIS A 428 -5.31 -55.17 3.08
N HIS A 429 -6.45 -55.86 3.23
CA HIS A 429 -6.50 -57.31 3.41
C HIS A 429 -6.78 -58.09 2.11
N ASP A 430 -6.90 -57.41 0.97
CA ASP A 430 -7.27 -57.98 -0.34
C ASP A 430 -8.62 -58.75 -0.33
N GLN A 431 -9.58 -58.30 0.48
CA GLN A 431 -10.89 -58.93 0.69
C GLN A 431 -12.07 -58.19 0.03
N ILE A 432 -11.82 -57.30 -0.93
CA ILE A 432 -12.89 -56.55 -1.63
C ILE A 432 -13.96 -57.47 -2.24
N ASN A 433 -13.58 -58.64 -2.77
CA ASN A 433 -14.56 -59.60 -3.30
C ASN A 433 -15.52 -60.13 -2.23
N ILE A 434 -15.04 -60.31 -0.99
CA ILE A 434 -15.85 -60.79 0.13
C ILE A 434 -16.81 -59.66 0.55
N ILE A 435 -16.31 -58.42 0.65
CA ILE A 435 -17.15 -57.27 1.00
C ILE A 435 -18.22 -57.03 -0.09
N ASP A 436 -17.89 -57.20 -1.36
CA ASP A 436 -18.84 -57.08 -2.46
C ASP A 436 -19.99 -58.10 -2.35
N GLN A 437 -19.63 -59.39 -2.18
CA GLN A 437 -20.59 -60.48 -2.10
C GLN A 437 -21.44 -60.47 -0.83
N GLU A 438 -20.86 -60.11 0.32
CA GLU A 438 -21.55 -60.20 1.61
C GLU A 438 -22.25 -58.90 2.03
N ILE A 439 -21.76 -57.74 1.57
CA ILE A 439 -22.23 -56.43 2.00
C ILE A 439 -22.73 -55.60 0.82
N LEU A 440 -21.87 -55.18 -0.13
CA LEU A 440 -22.26 -54.18 -1.15
C LEU A 440 -23.43 -54.65 -2.02
N SER A 441 -23.47 -55.92 -2.39
CA SER A 441 -24.57 -56.52 -3.18
C SER A 441 -25.94 -56.51 -2.48
N ARG A 442 -25.97 -56.28 -1.16
CA ARG A 442 -27.19 -56.20 -0.35
C ARG A 442 -27.61 -54.77 -0.04
N LEU A 443 -26.85 -53.75 -0.44
CA LEU A 443 -27.16 -52.35 -0.15
C LEU A 443 -27.97 -51.69 -1.26
N SER A 444 -28.57 -50.54 -0.95
CA SER A 444 -29.04 -49.65 -2.02
C SER A 444 -27.88 -49.18 -2.89
N VAL A 445 -28.17 -49.05 -4.19
CA VAL A 445 -27.22 -48.68 -5.23
C VAL A 445 -26.51 -47.36 -4.90
N ASP A 446 -27.24 -46.37 -4.40
CA ASP A 446 -26.69 -45.06 -4.03
C ASP A 446 -25.73 -45.14 -2.84
N THR A 447 -26.06 -45.93 -1.80
CA THR A 447 -25.19 -46.12 -0.63
C THR A 447 -23.88 -46.81 -1.00
N ALA A 448 -23.97 -47.89 -1.80
CA ALA A 448 -22.79 -48.62 -2.28
C ALA A 448 -21.88 -47.73 -3.15
N HIS A 449 -22.45 -47.01 -4.12
CA HIS A 449 -21.68 -46.12 -5.00
C HIS A 449 -20.99 -45.00 -4.22
N ASN A 450 -21.70 -44.32 -3.32
CA ASN A 450 -21.11 -43.25 -2.51
C ASN A 450 -19.99 -43.75 -1.60
N ALA A 451 -20.13 -44.93 -0.99
CA ALA A 451 -19.10 -45.52 -0.15
C ALA A 451 -17.85 -45.92 -0.96
N ILE A 452 -18.02 -46.50 -2.15
CA ILE A 452 -16.92 -46.80 -3.07
C ILE A 452 -16.20 -45.51 -3.48
N TYR A 453 -16.95 -44.48 -3.89
CA TYR A 453 -16.36 -43.21 -4.31
C TYR A 453 -15.55 -42.56 -3.17
N ARG A 454 -16.14 -42.41 -1.99
CA ARG A 454 -15.48 -41.79 -0.83
C ARG A 454 -14.26 -42.59 -0.36
N SER A 455 -14.36 -43.93 -0.30
CA SER A 455 -13.24 -44.77 0.14
C SER A 455 -12.03 -44.65 -0.78
N VAL A 456 -12.22 -44.67 -2.10
CA VAL A 456 -11.14 -44.48 -3.08
C VAL A 456 -10.50 -43.09 -2.94
N ILE A 457 -11.32 -42.03 -2.82
CA ILE A 457 -10.79 -40.67 -2.71
C ILE A 457 -10.02 -40.43 -1.40
N GLU A 458 -10.58 -40.85 -0.27
CA GLU A 458 -9.94 -40.67 1.04
C GLU A 458 -8.65 -41.50 1.14
N LEU A 459 -8.65 -42.76 0.67
CA LEU A 459 -7.45 -43.60 0.65
C LEU A 459 -6.33 -42.97 -0.18
N ASN A 460 -6.65 -42.41 -1.35
CA ASN A 460 -5.68 -41.72 -2.20
C ASN A 460 -5.20 -40.37 -1.65
N LYS A 461 -5.87 -39.80 -0.65
CA LYS A 461 -5.43 -38.59 0.06
C LYS A 461 -4.58 -38.90 1.28
N GLU A 462 -4.91 -39.96 2.00
CA GLU A 462 -4.37 -40.27 3.33
C GLU A 462 -3.18 -41.24 3.28
N SER A 463 -3.21 -42.25 2.41
CA SER A 463 -2.23 -43.34 2.41
C SER A 463 -0.89 -42.96 1.77
N SER A 464 0.18 -43.65 2.16
CA SER A 464 1.51 -43.44 1.55
C SER A 464 1.52 -43.92 0.08
N PHE A 465 2.41 -43.36 -0.75
CA PHE A 465 2.51 -43.79 -2.15
C PHE A 465 2.90 -45.26 -2.27
N THR A 466 3.76 -45.76 -1.38
CA THR A 466 4.14 -47.18 -1.33
C THR A 466 2.93 -48.09 -1.04
N ASP A 467 2.04 -47.69 -0.13
CA ASP A 467 0.83 -48.47 0.18
C ASP A 467 -0.14 -48.49 -0.99
N ILE A 468 -0.32 -47.34 -1.66
CA ILE A 468 -1.18 -47.22 -2.84
C ILE A 468 -0.66 -48.10 -3.97
N ILE A 469 0.66 -48.09 -4.22
CA ILE A 469 1.30 -48.96 -5.22
C ILE A 469 1.13 -50.44 -4.85
N THR A 470 1.34 -50.79 -3.58
CA THR A 470 1.25 -52.18 -3.10
C THR A 470 -0.16 -52.76 -3.29
N HIS A 471 -1.19 -51.95 -3.01
CA HIS A 471 -2.59 -52.39 -3.09
C HIS A 471 -3.31 -51.93 -4.36
N ILE A 472 -2.57 -51.50 -5.40
CA ILE A 472 -3.17 -50.87 -6.58
C ILE A 472 -4.20 -51.75 -7.27
N GLN A 473 -3.97 -53.07 -7.32
CA GLN A 473 -4.91 -54.02 -7.91
C GLN A 473 -6.22 -54.12 -7.12
N SER A 474 -6.15 -54.06 -5.79
CA SER A 474 -7.30 -54.09 -4.89
C SER A 474 -8.12 -52.79 -5.00
N ILE A 475 -7.44 -51.65 -5.12
CA ILE A 475 -8.05 -50.34 -5.40
C ILE A 475 -8.75 -50.36 -6.77
N SER A 476 -8.08 -50.85 -7.82
CA SER A 476 -8.69 -50.99 -9.15
C SER A 476 -9.92 -51.88 -9.13
N ARG A 477 -9.88 -53.02 -8.42
CA ARG A 477 -11.06 -53.89 -8.23
C ARG A 477 -12.21 -53.14 -7.58
N LEU A 478 -11.97 -52.38 -6.52
CA LEU A 478 -13.00 -51.58 -5.87
C LEU A 478 -13.59 -50.52 -6.83
N ILE A 479 -12.74 -49.82 -7.60
CA ILE A 479 -13.18 -48.82 -8.57
C ILE A 479 -14.06 -49.45 -9.67
N THR A 480 -13.77 -50.69 -10.09
CA THR A 480 -14.57 -51.36 -11.15
C THR A 480 -16.02 -51.64 -10.74
N LEU A 481 -16.32 -51.63 -9.43
CA LEU A 481 -17.68 -51.78 -8.90
C LEU A 481 -18.49 -50.47 -8.99
N HIS A 482 -17.87 -49.33 -9.34
CA HIS A 482 -18.54 -48.04 -9.44
C HIS A 482 -18.96 -47.69 -10.89
N PRO A 483 -20.17 -47.15 -11.14
CA PRO A 483 -20.67 -46.83 -12.48
C PRO A 483 -19.87 -45.72 -13.18
N ARG A 484 -19.22 -44.83 -12.41
CA ARG A 484 -18.31 -43.78 -12.90
C ARG A 484 -16.83 -44.14 -12.73
N ARG A 485 -16.45 -45.39 -12.96
CA ARG A 485 -15.08 -45.88 -12.79
C ARG A 485 -14.03 -45.03 -13.51
N ASP A 486 -14.31 -44.63 -14.75
CA ASP A 486 -13.40 -43.84 -15.60
C ASP A 486 -13.10 -42.46 -14.99
N HIS A 487 -14.13 -41.81 -14.45
CA HIS A 487 -14.01 -40.53 -13.75
C HIS A 487 -13.22 -40.68 -12.43
N LEU A 488 -13.48 -41.76 -11.68
CA LEU A 488 -12.77 -42.05 -10.43
C LEU A 488 -11.27 -42.30 -10.65
N ILE A 489 -10.89 -42.99 -11.73
CA ILE A 489 -9.48 -43.21 -12.08
C ILE A 489 -8.81 -41.88 -12.46
N LEU A 490 -9.48 -41.02 -13.24
CA LEU A 490 -8.99 -39.69 -13.57
C LEU A 490 -8.77 -38.82 -12.31
N GLU A 491 -9.74 -38.82 -11.39
CA GLU A 491 -9.68 -38.03 -10.16
C GLU A 491 -8.58 -38.56 -9.22
N MET A 492 -8.48 -39.89 -9.07
CA MET A 492 -7.38 -40.54 -8.35
C MET A 492 -6.02 -40.12 -8.93
N THR A 493 -5.86 -40.17 -10.25
CA THR A 493 -4.62 -39.77 -10.94
C THR A 493 -4.28 -38.31 -10.64
N THR A 494 -5.26 -37.43 -10.65
CA THR A 494 -5.09 -36.00 -10.34
C THR A 494 -4.66 -35.78 -8.89
N ILE A 495 -5.33 -36.44 -7.93
CA ILE A 495 -4.98 -36.35 -6.50
C ILE A 495 -3.53 -36.81 -6.24
N LEU A 496 -3.11 -37.91 -6.87
CA LEU A 496 -1.74 -38.42 -6.71
C LEU A 496 -0.71 -37.44 -7.30
N ILE A 497 -0.99 -36.84 -8.46
CA ILE A 497 -0.17 -35.80 -9.07
C ILE A 497 -0.03 -34.59 -8.14
N ASP A 498 -1.13 -34.11 -7.57
CA ASP A 498 -1.15 -32.94 -6.68
C ASP A 498 -0.41 -33.20 -5.37
N ARG A 499 -0.42 -34.45 -4.87
CA ARG A 499 0.36 -34.88 -3.71
C ARG A 499 1.87 -35.03 -3.99
N GLY A 500 2.31 -34.92 -5.24
CA GLY A 500 3.73 -35.05 -5.61
C GLY A 500 4.18 -36.47 -5.95
N PHE A 501 3.27 -37.35 -6.41
CA PHE A 501 3.63 -38.73 -6.79
C PHE A 501 4.75 -38.74 -7.85
N LEU A 502 4.62 -37.92 -8.89
CA LEU A 502 5.57 -37.85 -10.01
C LEU A 502 6.92 -37.22 -9.65
N ASP A 503 7.07 -36.62 -8.47
CA ASP A 503 8.34 -36.07 -8.00
C ASP A 503 9.30 -37.17 -7.50
N SER A 504 8.76 -38.35 -7.16
CA SER A 504 9.48 -39.43 -6.49
C SER A 504 9.27 -40.82 -7.09
N HIS A 505 8.30 -40.99 -8.00
CA HIS A 505 7.92 -42.28 -8.58
C HIS A 505 7.77 -42.19 -10.11
N ASP A 506 7.83 -43.36 -10.77
CA ASP A 506 7.79 -43.46 -12.23
C ASP A 506 6.41 -43.11 -12.81
N PRO A 507 6.31 -42.17 -13.78
CA PRO A 507 5.07 -41.87 -14.51
C PRO A 507 4.33 -43.09 -15.07
N ASP A 508 5.05 -44.16 -15.43
CA ASP A 508 4.47 -45.36 -16.04
C ASP A 508 3.40 -46.02 -15.16
N ILE A 509 3.46 -45.83 -13.83
CA ILE A 509 2.43 -46.33 -12.90
C ILE A 509 1.09 -45.60 -13.11
N LEU A 510 1.12 -44.27 -13.25
CA LEU A 510 -0.08 -43.47 -13.50
C LEU A 510 -0.59 -43.64 -14.94
N ILE A 511 0.32 -43.85 -15.91
CA ILE A 511 -0.05 -44.15 -17.29
C ILE A 511 -0.82 -45.48 -17.36
N LYS A 512 -0.31 -46.54 -16.71
CA LYS A 512 -1.02 -47.82 -16.62
C LYS A 512 -2.38 -47.72 -15.94
N LEU A 513 -2.54 -46.80 -14.98
CA LEU A 513 -3.85 -46.52 -14.39
C LEU A 513 -4.77 -45.81 -15.38
N ALA A 514 -4.27 -44.80 -16.11
CA ALA A 514 -5.02 -44.11 -17.14
C ALA A 514 -5.44 -45.06 -18.29
N GLU A 515 -4.65 -46.09 -18.61
CA GLU A 515 -5.00 -47.14 -19.57
C GLU A 515 -6.22 -47.98 -19.18
N LEU A 516 -6.57 -48.04 -17.88
CA LEU A 516 -7.77 -48.73 -17.41
C LEU A 516 -9.06 -47.93 -17.68
N ILE A 517 -8.95 -46.66 -18.09
CA ILE A 517 -10.09 -45.80 -18.45
C ILE A 517 -10.61 -46.21 -19.83
N VAL A 518 -11.90 -46.54 -19.92
CA VAL A 518 -12.54 -46.95 -21.18
C VAL A 518 -12.98 -45.73 -22.00
N ASP A 519 -13.50 -44.69 -21.36
CA ASP A 519 -13.86 -43.44 -22.02
C ASP A 519 -12.62 -42.70 -22.54
N GLN A 520 -12.55 -42.54 -23.86
CA GLN A 520 -11.41 -41.95 -24.54
C GLN A 520 -11.11 -40.53 -24.06
N GLN A 521 -12.13 -39.70 -23.85
CA GLN A 521 -11.95 -38.31 -23.43
C GLN A 521 -11.34 -38.21 -22.03
N HIS A 522 -11.79 -39.05 -21.10
CA HIS A 522 -11.22 -39.13 -19.74
C HIS A 522 -9.80 -39.69 -19.75
N LYS A 523 -9.52 -40.70 -20.59
CA LYS A 523 -8.19 -41.29 -20.76
C LYS A 523 -7.18 -40.25 -21.25
N GLU A 524 -7.52 -39.55 -22.34
CA GLU A 524 -6.69 -38.50 -22.91
C GLU A 524 -6.43 -37.36 -21.91
N ARG A 525 -7.45 -36.98 -21.13
CA ARG A 525 -7.32 -35.96 -20.09
C ARG A 525 -6.40 -36.40 -18.94
N ALA A 526 -6.46 -37.67 -18.52
CA ALA A 526 -5.58 -38.21 -17.50
C ALA A 526 -4.12 -38.18 -17.96
N ILE A 527 -3.86 -38.68 -19.18
CA ILE A 527 -2.52 -38.68 -19.80
C ILE A 527 -2.01 -37.24 -19.97
N SER A 528 -2.82 -36.32 -20.50
CA SER A 528 -2.48 -34.90 -20.61
C SER A 528 -2.04 -34.28 -19.27
N THR A 529 -2.76 -34.59 -18.19
CA THR A 529 -2.46 -34.07 -16.85
C THR A 529 -1.12 -34.60 -16.33
N ILE A 530 -0.84 -35.90 -16.54
CA ILE A 530 0.46 -36.52 -16.20
C ILE A 530 1.59 -35.82 -16.98
N VAL A 531 1.42 -35.68 -18.30
CA VAL A 531 2.43 -35.12 -19.21
C VAL A 531 2.78 -33.66 -18.87
N ILE A 532 1.78 -32.82 -18.61
CA ILE A 532 2.00 -31.41 -18.25
C ILE A 532 2.76 -31.30 -16.92
N LYS A 533 2.45 -32.15 -15.94
CA LYS A 533 3.18 -32.15 -14.67
C LYS A 533 4.65 -32.57 -14.87
N ILE A 534 4.93 -33.55 -15.71
CA ILE A 534 6.31 -33.95 -16.04
C ILE A 534 7.09 -32.78 -16.64
N ALA A 535 6.47 -32.03 -17.56
CA ALA A 535 7.09 -30.84 -18.14
C ALA A 535 7.44 -29.78 -17.07
N LYS A 536 6.50 -29.51 -16.14
CA LYS A 536 6.71 -28.61 -15.00
C LYS A 536 7.86 -29.04 -14.09
N ILE A 537 7.96 -30.34 -13.79
CA ILE A 537 9.06 -30.91 -13.02
C ILE A 537 10.39 -30.68 -13.77
N GLY A 538 10.41 -30.89 -15.08
CA GLY A 538 11.57 -30.61 -15.93
C GLY A 538 12.08 -29.18 -15.85
N VAL A 539 11.18 -28.19 -15.87
CA VAL A 539 11.54 -26.77 -15.69
C VAL A 539 12.10 -26.51 -14.30
N ALA A 540 11.42 -26.99 -13.25
CA ALA A 540 11.86 -26.81 -11.86
C ALA A 540 13.24 -27.44 -11.61
N ALA A 541 13.48 -28.63 -12.16
CA ALA A 541 14.75 -29.35 -12.08
C ALA A 541 15.81 -28.87 -13.10
N LYS A 542 15.45 -27.94 -13.99
CA LYS A 542 16.27 -27.47 -15.13
C LYS A 542 16.79 -28.58 -16.03
N ASN A 543 16.02 -29.66 -16.19
CA ASN A 543 16.41 -30.86 -16.90
C ASN A 543 15.53 -31.08 -18.16
N ARG A 544 16.20 -31.19 -19.32
CA ARG A 544 15.59 -31.34 -20.64
C ARG A 544 15.00 -32.72 -20.89
N ASP A 545 15.51 -33.74 -20.21
CA ASP A 545 15.09 -35.12 -20.41
C ASP A 545 13.61 -35.30 -20.01
N PHE A 546 13.16 -34.56 -18.99
CA PHE A 546 11.74 -34.54 -18.61
C PHE A 546 10.86 -33.87 -19.66
N LEU A 547 11.32 -32.79 -20.31
CA LEU A 547 10.58 -32.17 -21.42
C LEU A 547 10.53 -33.10 -22.63
N GLN A 548 11.63 -33.78 -22.96
CA GLN A 548 11.65 -34.78 -24.03
C GLN A 548 10.70 -35.95 -23.73
N ARG A 549 10.71 -36.45 -22.49
CA ARG A 549 9.80 -37.50 -22.04
C ARG A 549 8.34 -37.03 -22.10
N ALA A 550 8.05 -35.81 -21.67
CA ALA A 550 6.70 -35.22 -21.77
C ALA A 550 6.23 -35.14 -23.23
N VAL A 551 7.08 -34.66 -24.15
CA VAL A 551 6.77 -34.64 -25.58
C VAL A 551 6.53 -36.06 -26.12
N GLY A 552 7.38 -37.03 -25.80
CA GLY A 552 7.20 -38.42 -26.20
C GLY A 552 5.85 -39.00 -25.75
N LEU A 553 5.48 -38.75 -24.49
CA LEU A 553 4.23 -39.22 -23.91
C LEU A 553 2.97 -38.56 -24.50
N THR A 554 3.08 -37.42 -25.21
CA THR A 554 1.93 -36.88 -25.96
C THR A 554 1.46 -37.80 -27.07
N CYS A 555 2.31 -38.73 -27.54
CA CYS A 555 1.95 -39.72 -28.55
C CYS A 555 0.88 -40.72 -28.05
N GLU A 556 0.74 -40.87 -26.73
CA GLU A 556 -0.29 -41.72 -26.10
C GLU A 556 -1.69 -41.07 -26.10
N ILE A 557 -1.80 -39.79 -26.51
CA ILE A 557 -3.08 -39.06 -26.62
C ILE A 557 -3.56 -39.14 -28.07
N GLU A 558 -4.57 -39.96 -28.39
CA GLU A 558 -5.02 -40.16 -29.78
C GLU A 558 -5.76 -38.94 -30.37
N GLY A 559 -6.54 -38.23 -29.54
CA GLY A 559 -7.29 -37.04 -29.92
C GLY A 559 -6.42 -35.82 -30.20
N GLN A 560 -6.48 -35.33 -31.45
CA GLN A 560 -5.64 -34.23 -31.93
C GLN A 560 -5.84 -32.91 -31.16
N ASN A 561 -7.06 -32.58 -30.75
CA ASN A 561 -7.34 -31.36 -29.98
C ASN A 561 -6.69 -31.42 -28.59
N THR A 562 -6.84 -32.55 -27.89
CA THR A 562 -6.23 -32.75 -26.56
C THR A 562 -4.72 -32.75 -26.67
N ARG A 563 -4.17 -33.47 -27.66
CA ARG A 563 -2.72 -33.54 -27.93
C ARG A 563 -2.12 -32.17 -28.20
N SER A 564 -2.75 -31.35 -29.04
CA SER A 564 -2.32 -29.98 -29.34
C SER A 564 -2.33 -29.09 -28.09
N SER A 565 -3.39 -29.16 -27.28
CA SER A 565 -3.47 -28.41 -26.01
C SER A 565 -2.41 -28.84 -25.00
N THR A 566 -2.12 -30.13 -24.89
CA THR A 566 -1.03 -30.66 -24.05
C THR A 566 0.32 -30.16 -24.54
N LEU A 567 0.59 -30.23 -25.84
CA LEU A 567 1.85 -29.77 -26.43
C LEU A 567 2.05 -28.26 -26.21
N SER A 568 0.99 -27.45 -26.34
CA SER A 568 1.01 -26.02 -26.01
C SER A 568 1.49 -25.78 -24.58
N SER A 569 0.95 -26.54 -23.61
CA SER A 569 1.34 -26.41 -22.21
C SER A 569 2.81 -26.81 -21.99
N ILE A 570 3.33 -27.77 -22.75
CA ILE A 570 4.75 -28.14 -22.70
C ILE A 570 5.64 -27.03 -23.28
N ILE A 571 5.20 -26.37 -24.36
CA ILE A 571 5.92 -25.25 -25.00
C ILE A 571 6.02 -24.05 -24.04
N ASP A 572 4.95 -23.75 -23.29
CA ASP A 572 4.96 -22.69 -22.27
C ASP A 572 6.04 -22.94 -21.20
N GLU A 573 6.09 -24.17 -20.69
CA GLU A 573 7.09 -24.60 -19.71
C GLU A 573 8.52 -24.57 -20.29
N ALA A 574 8.69 -25.02 -21.53
CA ALA A 574 9.99 -24.98 -22.19
C ALA A 574 10.48 -23.56 -22.51
N SER A 575 9.57 -22.62 -22.79
CA SER A 575 9.90 -21.21 -22.96
C SER A 575 10.48 -20.59 -21.70
N ILE A 576 9.92 -20.96 -20.54
CA ILE A 576 10.45 -20.57 -19.23
C ILE A 576 11.86 -21.14 -19.05
N LEU A 577 12.07 -22.43 -19.36
CA LEU A 577 13.39 -23.05 -19.22
C LEU A 577 14.42 -22.44 -20.19
N ALA A 578 14.04 -22.19 -21.44
CA ALA A 578 14.87 -21.56 -22.46
C ALA A 578 15.34 -20.17 -22.01
N ALA A 579 14.45 -19.34 -21.48
CA ALA A 579 14.79 -18.03 -20.94
C ALA A 579 15.75 -18.12 -19.73
N GLN A 580 15.51 -19.06 -18.81
CA GLN A 580 16.39 -19.29 -17.67
C GLN A 580 17.80 -19.73 -18.10
N GLN A 581 17.90 -20.61 -19.10
CA GLN A 581 19.18 -21.16 -19.57
C GLN A 581 19.86 -20.32 -20.66
N GLY A 582 19.17 -19.34 -21.27
CA GLY A 582 19.70 -18.63 -22.43
C GLY A 582 19.74 -19.49 -23.70
N ASP A 583 18.86 -20.49 -23.81
CA ASP A 583 18.92 -21.50 -24.87
C ASP A 583 17.72 -21.40 -25.82
N LEU A 584 17.90 -20.63 -26.90
CA LEU A 584 16.93 -20.51 -27.98
C LEU A 584 16.77 -21.82 -28.77
N ASP A 585 17.79 -22.69 -28.81
CA ASP A 585 17.75 -23.95 -29.57
C ASP A 585 16.65 -24.89 -29.05
N LEU A 586 16.34 -24.84 -27.76
CA LEU A 586 15.24 -25.62 -27.18
C LEU A 586 13.89 -25.29 -27.83
N LEU A 587 13.59 -24.00 -28.03
CA LEU A 587 12.35 -23.54 -28.66
C LEU A 587 12.32 -23.87 -30.16
N LEU A 588 13.46 -23.76 -30.83
CA LEU A 588 13.58 -24.13 -32.25
C LEU A 588 13.42 -25.64 -32.47
N ARG A 589 13.90 -26.48 -31.54
CA ARG A 589 13.63 -27.93 -31.57
C ARG A 589 12.15 -28.25 -31.38
N MET A 590 11.46 -27.52 -30.50
CA MET A 590 10.02 -27.69 -30.33
C MET A 590 9.24 -27.33 -31.59
N ARG A 591 9.70 -26.33 -32.36
CA ARG A 591 9.15 -26.05 -33.70
C ARG A 591 9.26 -27.27 -34.63
N VAL A 592 10.43 -27.90 -34.68
CA VAL A 592 10.63 -29.10 -35.51
C VAL A 592 9.67 -30.21 -35.07
N TRP A 593 9.56 -30.48 -33.77
CA TRP A 593 8.65 -31.50 -33.25
C TRP A 593 7.19 -31.20 -33.56
N SER A 594 6.70 -29.98 -33.29
CA SER A 594 5.33 -29.57 -33.57
C SER A 594 4.97 -29.71 -35.05
N SER A 595 5.88 -29.33 -35.96
CA SER A 595 5.68 -29.49 -37.41
C SER A 595 5.63 -30.96 -37.86
N SER A 596 6.24 -31.87 -37.11
CA SER A 596 6.30 -33.31 -37.43
C SER A 596 5.21 -34.14 -36.77
N LEU A 597 4.64 -33.68 -35.65
CA LEU A 597 3.72 -34.45 -34.80
C LEU A 597 2.25 -34.01 -34.91
N LEU A 598 1.95 -32.86 -35.52
CA LEU A 598 0.61 -32.29 -35.63
C LEU A 598 0.17 -32.11 -37.09
N ASP A 599 -1.14 -32.17 -37.33
CA ASP A 599 -1.76 -31.85 -38.62
C ASP A 599 -1.59 -30.37 -38.98
N MET A 600 -1.58 -30.01 -40.28
CA MET A 600 -1.22 -28.66 -40.76
C MET A 600 -1.99 -27.50 -40.09
N GLU A 601 -3.29 -27.66 -39.85
CA GLU A 601 -4.11 -26.62 -39.19
C GLU A 601 -3.72 -26.41 -37.73
N LEU A 602 -3.34 -27.47 -37.01
CA LEU A 602 -2.94 -27.43 -35.60
C LEU A 602 -1.46 -27.06 -35.43
N ALA A 603 -0.63 -27.38 -36.43
CA ALA A 603 0.76 -26.95 -36.49
C ALA A 603 0.88 -25.42 -36.54
N GLY A 604 -0.02 -24.72 -37.25
CA GLY A 604 -0.06 -23.25 -37.27
C GLY A 604 -0.27 -22.63 -35.90
N TYR A 605 -1.18 -23.18 -35.09
CA TYR A 605 -1.39 -22.74 -33.70
C TYR A 605 -0.21 -23.07 -32.78
N ALA A 606 0.38 -24.26 -32.91
CA ALA A 606 1.57 -24.62 -32.14
C ALA A 606 2.77 -23.71 -32.49
N MET A 607 2.93 -23.35 -33.77
CA MET A 607 3.95 -22.39 -34.22
C MET A 607 3.70 -20.98 -33.64
N ALA A 608 2.45 -20.52 -33.56
CA ALA A 608 2.13 -19.25 -32.91
C ALA A 608 2.56 -19.23 -31.43
N ASN A 609 2.31 -20.33 -30.70
CA ASN A 609 2.73 -20.43 -29.30
C ASN A 609 4.26 -20.49 -29.15
N ILE A 610 4.97 -21.11 -30.09
CA ILE A 610 6.43 -21.06 -30.13
C ILE A 610 6.93 -19.64 -30.41
N VAL A 611 6.30 -18.91 -31.33
CA VAL A 611 6.61 -17.51 -31.60
C VAL A 611 6.45 -16.68 -30.33
N ASP A 612 5.36 -16.85 -29.58
CA ASP A 612 5.17 -16.19 -28.28
C ASP A 612 6.26 -16.56 -27.25
N GLY A 613 6.65 -17.83 -27.21
CA GLY A 613 7.78 -18.31 -26.40
C GLY A 613 9.12 -17.64 -26.76
N VAL A 614 9.40 -17.52 -28.06
CA VAL A 614 10.61 -16.83 -28.57
C VAL A 614 10.54 -15.33 -28.30
N ILE A 615 9.38 -14.69 -28.44
CA ILE A 615 9.16 -13.27 -28.08
C ILE A 615 9.47 -13.05 -26.60
N LYS A 616 8.96 -13.92 -25.72
CA LYS A 616 9.21 -13.83 -24.28
C LYS A 616 10.71 -13.95 -23.97
N TYR A 617 11.38 -14.94 -24.56
CA TYR A 617 12.84 -15.08 -24.48
C TYR A 617 13.57 -13.81 -24.96
N ALA A 618 13.15 -13.26 -26.09
CA ALA A 618 13.78 -12.10 -26.71
C ALA A 618 13.65 -10.84 -25.85
N ILE A 619 12.50 -10.63 -25.21
CA ILE A 619 12.29 -9.51 -24.26
C ILE A 619 13.18 -9.71 -23.03
N ASP A 620 13.16 -10.90 -22.41
CA ASP A 620 13.91 -11.18 -21.19
C ASP A 620 15.44 -11.04 -21.39
N LYS A 621 15.95 -11.45 -22.56
CA LYS A 621 17.38 -11.32 -22.91
C LYS A 621 17.74 -10.03 -23.62
N GLN A 622 16.76 -9.23 -24.02
CA GLN A 622 16.91 -8.05 -24.89
C GLN A 622 17.64 -8.41 -26.20
N SER A 623 17.17 -9.44 -26.89
CA SER A 623 17.78 -9.98 -28.12
C SER A 623 16.93 -9.68 -29.36
N PRO A 624 17.27 -8.66 -30.17
CA PRO A 624 16.63 -8.42 -31.47
C PRO A 624 16.76 -9.60 -32.44
N GLU A 625 17.86 -10.36 -32.37
CA GLU A 625 18.08 -11.54 -33.23
C GLU A 625 17.06 -12.65 -32.96
N ALA A 626 16.67 -12.85 -31.70
CA ALA A 626 15.61 -13.80 -31.36
C ALA A 626 14.24 -13.35 -31.90
N LEU A 627 13.95 -12.05 -31.93
CA LEU A 627 12.73 -11.53 -32.58
C LEU A 627 12.75 -11.69 -34.10
N GLU A 628 13.91 -11.60 -34.76
CA GLU A 628 14.01 -11.94 -36.18
C GLU A 628 13.69 -13.42 -36.44
N GLU A 629 14.13 -14.30 -35.54
CA GLU A 629 13.78 -15.71 -35.66
C GLU A 629 12.28 -15.94 -35.43
N ALA A 630 11.67 -15.26 -34.46
CA ALA A 630 10.22 -15.24 -34.27
C ALA A 630 9.48 -14.75 -35.54
N TYR A 631 10.01 -13.72 -36.21
CA TYR A 631 9.46 -13.19 -37.46
C TYR A 631 9.52 -14.21 -38.60
N LYS A 632 10.64 -14.94 -38.76
CA LYS A 632 10.74 -16.01 -39.75
C LYS A 632 9.76 -17.14 -39.47
N ILE A 633 9.66 -17.59 -38.22
CA ILE A 633 8.73 -18.66 -37.83
C ILE A 633 7.28 -18.25 -38.09
N ALA A 634 6.89 -17.02 -37.72
CA ALA A 634 5.56 -16.49 -38.02
C ALA A 634 5.32 -16.38 -39.54
N GLY A 635 6.37 -16.17 -40.32
CA GLY A 635 6.36 -16.18 -41.78
C GLY A 635 5.92 -17.51 -42.39
N ASP A 636 6.20 -18.63 -41.72
CA ASP A 636 5.90 -19.99 -42.18
C ASP A 636 4.47 -20.46 -41.81
N ILE A 637 3.68 -19.62 -41.15
CA ILE A 637 2.27 -19.91 -40.83
C ILE A 637 1.38 -19.58 -42.03
N ASP A 638 0.56 -20.55 -42.45
CA ASP A 638 -0.32 -20.43 -43.60
C ASP A 638 -1.57 -19.55 -43.34
N ASP A 639 -2.08 -19.50 -42.09
CA ASP A 639 -3.22 -18.66 -41.72
C ASP A 639 -2.85 -17.15 -41.80
N PRO A 640 -3.41 -16.38 -42.75
CA PRO A 640 -3.07 -14.97 -42.93
C PRO A 640 -3.48 -14.08 -41.75
N SER A 641 -4.56 -14.43 -41.04
CA SER A 641 -5.05 -13.65 -39.90
C SER A 641 -4.12 -13.80 -38.71
N LEU A 642 -3.78 -15.05 -38.36
CA LEU A 642 -2.86 -15.37 -37.27
C LEU A 642 -1.46 -14.82 -37.55
N LYS A 643 -0.98 -14.95 -38.79
CA LYS A 643 0.30 -14.38 -39.24
C LYS A 643 0.35 -12.85 -39.06
N THR A 644 -0.71 -12.14 -39.46
CA THR A 644 -0.79 -10.68 -39.30
C THR A 644 -0.76 -10.29 -37.81
N GLN A 645 -1.50 -11.01 -36.96
CA GLN A 645 -1.52 -10.77 -35.51
C GLN A 645 -0.13 -10.98 -34.87
N LEU A 646 0.59 -12.03 -35.26
CA LEU A 646 1.94 -12.28 -34.77
C LEU A 646 2.94 -11.23 -35.25
N PHE A 647 2.86 -10.78 -36.50
CA PHE A 647 3.70 -9.70 -37.01
C PHE A 647 3.47 -8.39 -36.28
N GLU A 648 2.23 -8.04 -35.96
CA GLU A 648 1.91 -6.88 -35.12
C GLU A 648 2.58 -6.98 -33.75
N ARG A 649 2.47 -8.17 -33.13
CA ARG A 649 3.05 -8.41 -31.80
C ARG A 649 4.58 -8.35 -31.81
N ILE A 650 5.21 -8.92 -32.83
CA ILE A 650 6.66 -8.90 -33.02
C ILE A 650 7.15 -7.45 -33.22
N ALA A 651 6.45 -6.66 -34.04
CA ALA A 651 6.77 -5.24 -34.23
C ALA A 651 6.69 -4.44 -32.93
N GLU A 652 5.64 -4.64 -32.12
CA GLU A 652 5.51 -4.03 -30.78
C GLU A 652 6.68 -4.45 -29.86
N CYS A 653 7.12 -5.70 -29.94
CA CYS A 653 8.21 -6.21 -29.10
C CYS A 653 9.60 -5.69 -29.53
N PHE A 654 9.83 -5.51 -30.83
CA PHE A 654 11.03 -4.81 -31.32
C PHE A 654 11.13 -3.41 -30.72
N VAL A 655 10.00 -2.68 -30.69
CA VAL A 655 9.92 -1.35 -30.06
C VAL A 655 10.19 -1.43 -28.56
N LYS A 656 9.60 -2.39 -27.83
CA LYS A 656 9.87 -2.56 -26.39
C LYS A 656 11.34 -2.83 -26.09
N ILE A 657 12.02 -3.64 -26.91
CA ILE A 657 13.47 -3.87 -26.79
C ILE A 657 14.22 -2.56 -27.05
N GLY A 658 13.89 -1.84 -28.13
CA GLY A 658 14.46 -0.53 -28.44
C GLY A 658 14.30 0.48 -27.29
N CYS A 659 13.10 0.60 -26.73
CA CYS A 659 12.83 1.42 -25.56
C CYS A 659 13.70 1.01 -24.36
N THR A 660 13.83 -0.30 -24.11
CA THR A 660 14.64 -0.80 -22.99
C THR A 660 16.13 -0.48 -23.17
N ILE A 661 16.63 -0.54 -24.41
CA ILE A 661 18.01 -0.14 -24.76
C ILE A 661 18.20 1.37 -24.51
N LEU A 662 17.22 2.22 -24.85
CA LEU A 662 17.27 3.66 -24.57
C LEU A 662 17.23 3.99 -23.07
N ILE A 663 16.52 3.21 -22.25
CA ILE A 663 16.51 3.41 -20.77
C ILE A 663 17.85 3.02 -20.16
N ASN A 664 18.39 1.86 -20.54
CA ASN A 664 19.61 1.31 -19.98
C ASN A 664 20.60 1.06 -21.13
N PRO A 665 21.34 2.09 -21.59
CA PRO A 665 22.38 1.90 -22.58
C PRO A 665 23.41 0.93 -21.99
N ARG A 666 23.39 -0.33 -22.43
CA ARG A 666 24.43 -1.29 -22.09
C ARG A 666 25.72 -0.72 -22.68
N TYR A 667 26.65 -0.30 -21.81
CA TYR A 667 27.93 0.38 -22.04
C TYR A 667 27.92 1.92 -21.86
N PRO A 668 28.63 2.46 -20.84
CA PRO A 668 28.96 3.87 -20.71
C PRO A 668 30.17 4.24 -21.58
N ALA A 669 30.22 3.74 -22.82
CA ALA A 669 31.18 4.19 -23.81
C ALA A 669 30.48 5.23 -24.68
N HIS A 670 31.00 6.47 -24.68
CA HIS A 670 30.79 7.40 -25.78
C HIS A 670 30.86 6.65 -27.11
N ASP A 671 29.84 6.81 -27.95
CA ASP A 671 29.67 6.18 -29.28
C ASP A 671 29.24 4.70 -29.32
N ALA A 672 28.39 4.23 -28.39
CA ALA A 672 27.44 3.16 -28.77
C ALA A 672 26.49 3.74 -29.83
N ASP A 673 26.81 3.50 -31.10
CA ASP A 673 26.17 4.03 -32.30
C ASP A 673 24.65 4.12 -32.12
N LEU A 674 24.08 5.34 -32.06
CA LEU A 674 22.64 5.57 -31.90
C LEU A 674 21.85 4.78 -32.96
N ASN A 675 22.44 4.51 -34.12
CA ASN A 675 21.87 3.63 -35.14
C ASN A 675 21.55 2.23 -34.59
N SER A 676 22.38 1.66 -33.72
CA SER A 676 22.14 0.35 -33.11
C SER A 676 20.94 0.35 -32.16
N ALA A 677 20.73 1.46 -31.43
CA ALA A 677 19.56 1.66 -30.57
C ALA A 677 18.29 1.97 -31.37
N LEU A 678 18.43 2.59 -32.55
CA LEU A 678 17.32 2.90 -33.46
C LEU A 678 16.89 1.71 -34.34
N ARG A 679 17.79 0.76 -34.61
CA ARG A 679 17.53 -0.40 -35.47
C ARG A 679 16.27 -1.22 -35.09
N PRO A 680 15.97 -1.50 -33.80
CA PRO A 680 14.73 -2.17 -33.42
C PRO A 680 13.48 -1.36 -33.82
N PHE A 681 13.51 -0.03 -33.72
CA PHE A 681 12.40 0.84 -34.12
C PHE A 681 12.22 0.86 -35.64
N GLU A 682 13.30 0.95 -36.41
CA GLU A 682 13.24 0.83 -37.88
C GLU A 682 12.62 -0.50 -38.30
N ARG A 683 13.06 -1.60 -37.69
CA ARG A 683 12.57 -2.93 -38.02
C ARG A 683 11.11 -3.13 -37.64
N GLY A 684 10.70 -2.68 -36.45
CA GLY A 684 9.30 -2.70 -36.04
C GLY A 684 8.41 -1.92 -36.99
N LEU A 685 8.86 -0.75 -37.45
CA LEU A 685 8.14 0.07 -38.42
C LEU A 685 8.08 -0.59 -39.81
N GLU A 686 9.18 -1.21 -40.26
CA GLU A 686 9.25 -1.95 -41.51
C GLU A 686 8.23 -3.09 -41.53
N ILE A 687 8.16 -3.90 -40.47
CA ILE A 687 7.21 -5.01 -40.33
C ILE A 687 5.77 -4.49 -40.41
N ILE A 688 5.45 -3.39 -39.71
CA ILE A 688 4.13 -2.73 -39.79
C ILE A 688 3.84 -2.29 -41.23
N SER A 689 4.80 -1.66 -41.89
CA SER A 689 4.63 -1.10 -43.24
C SER A 689 4.40 -2.16 -44.32
N GLN A 690 5.07 -3.31 -44.22
CA GLN A 690 5.04 -4.37 -45.23
C GLN A 690 3.83 -5.31 -45.06
N ASN A 691 3.37 -5.50 -43.81
CA ASN A 691 2.43 -6.58 -43.49
C ASN A 691 1.04 -6.07 -43.08
N ILE A 692 0.87 -4.79 -42.77
CA ILE A 692 -0.41 -4.21 -42.33
C ILE A 692 -1.00 -3.33 -43.42
N LYS A 693 -2.24 -3.63 -43.84
CA LYS A 693 -2.95 -2.87 -44.88
C LYS A 693 -3.56 -1.57 -44.33
N VAL A 694 -3.64 -0.54 -45.17
CA VAL A 694 -4.43 0.68 -44.91
C VAL A 694 -5.92 0.28 -44.84
N PRO A 695 -6.72 0.63 -43.80
CA PRO A 695 -6.56 1.74 -42.83
C PRO A 695 -6.00 1.39 -41.45
N GLN A 696 -5.71 0.11 -41.15
CA GLN A 696 -5.30 -0.30 -39.79
C GLN A 696 -3.89 0.18 -39.41
N LYS A 697 -3.06 0.55 -40.40
CA LYS A 697 -1.71 1.06 -40.22
C LYS A 697 -1.64 2.22 -39.21
N SER A 698 -2.54 3.22 -39.30
CA SER A 698 -2.52 4.37 -38.39
C SER A 698 -2.86 3.98 -36.94
N LEU A 699 -3.85 3.11 -36.74
CA LEU A 699 -4.21 2.57 -35.43
C LEU A 699 -3.04 1.81 -34.78
N LYS A 700 -2.30 1.01 -35.57
CA LYS A 700 -1.18 0.21 -35.05
C LYS A 700 0.02 1.07 -34.72
N ILE A 701 0.31 2.07 -35.55
CA ILE A 701 1.30 3.10 -35.24
C ILE A 701 0.94 3.85 -33.95
N ALA A 702 -0.33 4.22 -33.76
CA ALA A 702 -0.78 4.87 -32.53
C ALA A 702 -0.56 4.01 -31.28
N GLY A 703 -0.88 2.70 -31.35
CA GLY A 703 -0.62 1.76 -30.25
C GLY A 703 0.87 1.60 -29.93
N VAL A 704 1.74 1.60 -30.95
CA VAL A 704 3.19 1.59 -30.75
C VAL A 704 3.69 2.90 -30.11
N ILE A 705 3.16 4.05 -30.54
CA ILE A 705 3.46 5.35 -29.91
C ILE A 705 3.07 5.33 -28.43
N ASP A 706 1.92 4.74 -28.08
CA ASP A 706 1.50 4.60 -26.68
C ASP A 706 2.50 3.78 -25.85
N VAL A 707 3.05 2.70 -26.44
CA VAL A 707 4.14 1.93 -25.82
C VAL A 707 5.36 2.81 -25.60
N ILE A 708 5.81 3.57 -26.61
CA ILE A 708 7.00 4.43 -26.48
C ILE A 708 6.78 5.50 -25.40
N ILE A 709 5.61 6.16 -25.38
CA ILE A 709 5.25 7.16 -24.33
C ILE A 709 5.27 6.52 -22.94
N SER A 710 4.80 5.28 -22.80
CA SER A 710 4.79 4.60 -21.49
C SER A 710 6.21 4.37 -20.95
N PHE A 711 7.18 4.10 -21.82
CA PHE A 711 8.58 3.94 -21.45
C PHE A 711 9.30 5.29 -21.28
N SER A 712 8.96 6.31 -22.08
CA SER A 712 9.56 7.64 -21.93
C SER A 712 9.21 8.27 -20.58
N ARG A 713 8.01 8.02 -20.04
CA ARG A 713 7.61 8.51 -18.70
C ARG A 713 8.44 7.94 -17.55
N THR A 714 9.18 6.85 -17.75
CA THR A 714 10.00 6.21 -16.71
C THR A 714 11.50 6.53 -16.86
N SER A 715 11.89 7.37 -17.81
CA SER A 715 13.28 7.73 -18.11
C SER A 715 13.44 9.21 -18.42
N ALA A 716 14.57 9.80 -18.00
CA ALA A 716 14.93 11.18 -18.34
C ALA A 716 15.67 11.29 -19.70
N ASN A 717 15.79 10.20 -20.45
CA ASN A 717 16.52 10.20 -21.72
C ASN A 717 15.74 11.00 -22.80
N PRO A 718 16.27 12.13 -23.32
CA PRO A 718 15.58 12.93 -24.34
C PRO A 718 15.45 12.22 -25.69
N ASP A 719 16.23 11.15 -25.95
CA ASP A 719 16.30 10.48 -27.25
C ASP A 719 15.01 9.72 -27.61
N PHE A 720 14.10 9.51 -26.65
CA PHE A 720 12.76 8.95 -26.90
C PHE A 720 11.95 9.77 -27.91
N ILE A 721 12.27 11.05 -28.10
CA ILE A 721 11.60 11.88 -29.08
C ILE A 721 11.84 11.42 -30.53
N ILE A 722 12.97 10.76 -30.79
CA ILE A 722 13.34 10.26 -32.13
C ILE A 722 12.38 9.16 -32.59
N PRO A 723 12.21 8.04 -31.88
CA PRO A 723 11.26 7.01 -32.30
C PRO A 723 9.81 7.51 -32.28
N LEU A 724 9.42 8.42 -31.37
CA LEU A 724 8.08 9.03 -31.38
C LEU A 724 7.83 9.79 -32.69
N ALA A 725 8.79 10.59 -33.13
CA ALA A 725 8.73 11.30 -34.39
C ALA A 725 8.77 10.36 -35.60
N MET A 726 9.62 9.32 -35.57
CA MET A 726 9.72 8.31 -36.64
C MET A 726 8.36 7.66 -36.93
N TYR A 727 7.64 7.25 -35.89
CA TYR A 727 6.34 6.60 -36.04
C TYR A 727 5.22 7.58 -36.39
N ALA A 728 5.19 8.77 -35.78
CA ALA A 728 4.12 9.74 -36.03
C ALA A 728 4.08 10.24 -37.48
N VAL A 729 5.25 10.42 -38.12
CA VAL A 729 5.35 10.93 -39.50
C VAL A 729 4.76 9.95 -40.53
N GLU A 730 4.70 8.66 -40.21
CA GLU A 730 4.17 7.57 -41.04
C GLU A 730 2.64 7.44 -41.03
N ILE A 731 1.94 8.29 -40.28
CA ILE A 731 0.48 8.39 -40.33
C ILE A 731 0.09 9.21 -41.57
N ASP A 732 -0.61 8.54 -42.50
CA ASP A 732 -1.00 9.12 -43.80
C ASP A 732 -2.09 10.19 -43.67
N ASN A 733 -3.10 9.96 -42.82
CA ASN A 733 -4.19 10.90 -42.58
C ASN A 733 -3.69 12.15 -41.82
N MET A 734 -3.86 13.33 -42.42
CA MET A 734 -3.43 14.61 -41.85
C MET A 734 -4.01 14.86 -40.46
N TYR A 735 -5.32 14.71 -40.27
CA TYR A 735 -5.97 15.03 -38.99
C TYR A 735 -5.55 14.08 -37.86
N GLU A 736 -5.43 12.79 -38.15
CA GLU A 736 -4.95 11.79 -37.18
C GLU A 736 -3.50 12.07 -36.78
N ARG A 737 -2.68 12.46 -37.75
CA ARG A 737 -1.29 12.80 -37.52
C ARG A 737 -1.12 14.07 -36.70
N ASP A 738 -1.85 15.13 -37.03
CA ASP A 738 -1.78 16.41 -36.30
C ASP A 738 -2.17 16.20 -34.83
N ALA A 739 -3.26 15.46 -34.60
CA ALA A 739 -3.69 15.06 -33.26
C ALA A 739 -2.62 14.21 -32.54
N MET A 740 -1.98 13.28 -33.25
CA MET A 740 -0.91 12.45 -32.69
C MET A 740 0.32 13.28 -32.30
N MET A 741 0.75 14.20 -33.16
CA MET A 741 1.90 15.09 -32.91
C MET A 741 1.66 15.99 -31.70
N ALA A 742 0.47 16.61 -31.62
CA ALA A 742 0.07 17.41 -30.46
C ALA A 742 0.02 16.57 -29.17
N ARG A 743 -0.51 15.35 -29.25
CA ARG A 743 -0.55 14.40 -28.12
C ARG A 743 0.83 13.97 -27.67
N ILE A 744 1.77 13.75 -28.58
CA ILE A 744 3.15 13.42 -28.22
C ILE A 744 3.76 14.60 -27.44
N ILE A 745 3.63 15.82 -27.96
CA ILE A 745 4.20 17.02 -27.34
C ILE A 745 3.62 17.25 -25.94
N SER A 746 2.31 17.11 -25.76
CA SER A 746 1.68 17.27 -24.44
C SER A 746 2.10 16.20 -23.42
N ASN A 747 2.78 15.14 -23.84
CA ASN A 747 3.26 14.05 -22.99
C ASN A 747 4.78 14.06 -22.78
N LEU A 748 5.49 15.03 -23.35
CA LEU A 748 6.90 15.27 -23.04
C LEU A 748 7.00 15.84 -21.62
N SER A 749 8.11 15.59 -20.92
CA SER A 749 8.30 16.02 -19.53
C SER A 749 8.29 17.55 -19.40
N ASP A 750 7.76 18.05 -18.28
CA ASP A 750 7.74 19.49 -17.95
C ASP A 750 9.15 20.14 -17.92
N ASP A 751 10.21 19.34 -17.82
CA ASP A 751 11.61 19.79 -17.84
C ASP A 751 12.13 20.13 -19.27
N ILE A 752 11.33 19.90 -20.31
CA ILE A 752 11.71 20.22 -21.70
C ILE A 752 11.23 21.64 -22.04
N ILE A 753 12.18 22.55 -22.22
CA ILE A 753 11.91 23.91 -22.71
C ILE A 753 11.31 23.82 -24.13
N HIS A 754 10.03 24.14 -24.24
CA HIS A 754 9.33 24.27 -25.51
C HIS A 754 9.64 25.63 -26.16
N PRO A 755 9.74 25.70 -27.50
CA PRO A 755 9.76 26.99 -28.18
C PRO A 755 8.37 27.66 -28.05
N ASP A 756 8.33 29.00 -28.12
CA ASP A 756 7.10 29.80 -28.16
C ASP A 756 6.36 29.64 -29.51
N SER A 757 5.95 28.41 -29.84
CA SER A 757 5.17 28.07 -31.02
C SER A 757 3.97 27.22 -30.63
N THR A 758 2.87 27.37 -31.37
CA THR A 758 1.69 26.51 -31.25
C THR A 758 1.64 25.43 -32.32
N ASP A 759 2.60 25.43 -33.26
CA ASP A 759 2.71 24.42 -34.31
C ASP A 759 3.45 23.18 -33.77
N PRO A 760 2.78 22.01 -33.69
CA PRO A 760 3.39 20.81 -33.18
C PRO A 760 4.55 20.30 -34.06
N TYR A 761 4.58 20.61 -35.35
CA TYR A 761 5.69 20.23 -36.23
C TYR A 761 6.92 21.07 -35.96
N GLU A 762 6.75 22.36 -35.68
CA GLU A 762 7.84 23.28 -35.34
C GLU A 762 8.47 22.89 -34.00
N ILE A 763 7.64 22.64 -32.98
CA ILE A 763 8.10 22.16 -31.67
C ILE A 763 8.88 20.86 -31.83
N MET A 764 8.35 19.87 -32.56
CA MET A 764 9.03 18.59 -32.76
C MET A 764 10.36 18.75 -33.49
N ALA A 765 10.41 19.57 -34.55
CA ALA A 765 11.64 19.83 -35.28
C ALA A 765 12.70 20.50 -34.39
N TYR A 766 12.30 21.50 -33.59
CA TYR A 766 13.18 22.17 -32.64
C TYR A 766 13.78 21.20 -31.62
N LEU A 767 12.94 20.35 -31.02
CA LEU A 767 13.39 19.40 -30.01
C LEU A 767 14.33 18.33 -30.57
N LEU A 768 14.06 17.84 -31.78
CA LEU A 768 14.99 16.94 -32.49
C LEU A 768 16.31 17.63 -32.85
N GLN A 769 16.27 18.92 -33.17
CA GLN A 769 17.47 19.68 -33.46
C GLN A 769 18.31 19.92 -32.20
N ARG A 770 17.76 20.14 -31.01
CA ARG A 770 18.55 20.49 -29.79
C ARG A 770 19.74 19.57 -29.47
N ASN A 771 19.70 18.30 -29.89
CA ASN A 771 20.72 17.32 -29.54
C ASN A 771 21.89 17.29 -30.57
N GLU A 772 22.98 18.04 -30.32
CA GLU A 772 24.08 18.23 -31.29
C GLU A 772 24.78 16.94 -31.72
N GLY A 773 24.92 15.96 -30.82
CA GLY A 773 25.56 14.66 -31.12
C GLY A 773 24.77 13.81 -32.13
N ILE A 774 23.47 14.08 -32.26
CA ILE A 774 22.49 13.30 -33.01
C ILE A 774 22.38 13.77 -34.47
N ARG A 775 22.75 15.03 -34.74
CA ARG A 775 22.72 15.62 -36.07
C ARG A 775 23.71 15.01 -37.07
N LYS A 776 24.60 14.13 -36.62
CA LYS A 776 25.56 13.40 -37.47
C LYS A 776 24.92 12.21 -38.20
N TYR A 777 23.73 11.77 -37.78
CA TYR A 777 23.06 10.59 -38.33
C TYR A 777 22.16 10.95 -39.52
N PRO A 778 22.42 10.42 -40.73
CA PRO A 778 21.64 10.76 -41.94
C PRO A 778 20.15 10.45 -41.82
N ILE A 779 19.75 9.44 -41.04
CA ILE A 779 18.34 9.10 -40.84
C ILE A 779 17.59 10.20 -40.09
N ILE A 780 18.25 10.85 -39.14
CA ILE A 780 17.65 11.89 -38.30
C ILE A 780 17.53 13.20 -39.07
N ILE A 781 18.53 13.55 -39.90
CA ILE A 781 18.42 14.68 -40.83
C ILE A 781 17.22 14.49 -41.77
N SER A 782 17.01 13.27 -42.28
CA SER A 782 15.87 12.94 -43.16
C SER A 782 14.53 13.06 -42.43
N LEU A 783 14.47 12.61 -41.18
CA LEU A 783 13.29 12.72 -40.33
C LEU A 783 12.94 14.19 -40.05
N ILE A 784 13.92 14.98 -39.61
CA ILE A 784 13.74 16.41 -39.32
C ILE A 784 13.30 17.15 -40.58
N TYR A 785 13.89 16.86 -41.75
CA TYR A 785 13.45 17.42 -43.02
C TYR A 785 11.96 17.14 -43.28
N ARG A 786 11.51 15.88 -43.17
CA ARG A 786 10.10 15.50 -43.37
C ARG A 786 9.14 16.21 -42.39
N ILE A 787 9.60 16.50 -41.18
CA ILE A 787 8.82 17.21 -40.16
C ILE A 787 8.73 18.70 -40.50
N ILE A 788 9.86 19.34 -40.82
CA ILE A 788 9.90 20.78 -41.18
C ILE A 788 9.04 21.06 -42.41
N GLN A 789 9.00 20.15 -43.39
CA GLN A 789 8.13 20.28 -44.56
C GLN A 789 6.63 20.43 -44.22
N ARG A 790 6.22 20.04 -43.01
CA ARG A 790 4.83 20.07 -42.52
C ARG A 790 4.54 21.26 -41.59
N VAL A 791 5.53 22.11 -41.32
CA VAL A 791 5.35 23.36 -40.55
C VAL A 791 4.45 24.31 -41.34
N ALA A 792 3.45 24.88 -40.66
CA ALA A 792 2.41 25.70 -41.27
C ALA A 792 2.92 27.10 -41.65
N SER A 793 3.75 27.72 -40.81
CA SER A 793 4.33 29.05 -41.07
C SER A 793 5.43 28.96 -42.13
N PRO A 794 5.31 29.66 -43.28
CA PRO A 794 6.33 29.65 -44.32
C PRO A 794 7.69 30.15 -43.82
N TYR A 795 7.69 31.20 -42.99
CA TYR A 795 8.90 31.75 -42.40
C TYR A 795 9.56 30.77 -41.42
N ALA A 796 8.79 30.20 -40.47
CA ALA A 796 9.32 29.23 -39.51
C ALA A 796 9.85 27.96 -40.19
N LYS A 797 9.17 27.50 -41.25
CA LYS A 797 9.64 26.40 -42.11
C LYS A 797 11.01 26.72 -42.70
N LEU A 798 11.17 27.89 -43.33
CA LEU A 798 12.43 28.29 -43.95
C LEU A 798 13.57 28.46 -42.94
N THR A 799 13.29 29.06 -41.78
CA THR A 799 14.26 29.16 -40.67
C THR A 799 14.67 27.78 -40.17
N GLY A 800 13.72 26.86 -40.00
CA GLY A 800 13.99 25.47 -39.64
C GLY A 800 14.86 24.74 -40.67
N LEU A 801 14.63 24.98 -41.97
CA LEU A 801 15.46 24.44 -43.05
C LEU A 801 16.87 25.03 -43.05
N CYS A 802 17.05 26.33 -42.77
CA CYS A 802 18.37 26.95 -42.59
C CYS A 802 19.16 26.27 -41.45
N ASN A 803 18.51 26.01 -40.32
CA ASN A 803 19.14 25.30 -39.19
C ASN A 803 19.49 23.85 -39.54
N LEU A 804 18.64 23.16 -40.31
CA LEU A 804 18.92 21.81 -40.79
C LEU A 804 20.03 21.79 -41.84
N LEU A 805 20.13 22.83 -42.67
CA LEU A 805 21.17 23.00 -43.67
C LEU A 805 22.55 23.14 -43.02
N ASP A 806 22.66 23.94 -41.95
CA ASP A 806 23.87 24.03 -41.14
C ASP A 806 24.31 22.64 -40.62
N ALA A 807 23.35 21.88 -40.08
CA ALA A 807 23.60 20.52 -39.61
C ALA A 807 24.07 19.58 -40.74
N ALA A 808 23.46 19.66 -41.93
CA ALA A 808 23.83 18.86 -43.09
C ALA A 808 25.21 19.23 -43.65
N LEU A 809 25.56 20.52 -43.67
CA LEU A 809 26.88 21.01 -44.06
C LEU A 809 27.96 20.51 -43.08
N LYS A 810 27.71 20.57 -41.77
CA LYS A 810 28.60 20.03 -40.72
C LYS A 810 28.74 18.51 -40.78
N ALA A 811 27.70 17.80 -41.20
CA ALA A 811 27.71 16.34 -41.40
C ALA A 811 28.41 15.89 -42.71
N ASN A 812 28.88 16.84 -43.54
CA ASN A 812 29.57 16.60 -44.81
C ASN A 812 28.77 15.76 -45.82
N ASP A 813 27.44 15.98 -45.89
CA ASP A 813 26.53 15.38 -46.88
C ASP A 813 26.13 16.43 -47.96
N PRO A 814 26.96 16.65 -48.98
CA PRO A 814 26.76 17.73 -49.94
C PRO A 814 25.49 17.56 -50.80
N LYS A 815 25.06 16.32 -51.04
CA LYS A 815 23.85 16.05 -51.82
C LYS A 815 22.60 16.55 -51.09
N ARG A 816 22.52 16.26 -49.80
CA ARG A 816 21.37 16.68 -48.98
C ARG A 816 21.41 18.16 -48.66
N ALA A 817 22.59 18.72 -48.39
CA ALA A 817 22.75 20.16 -48.21
C ALA A 817 22.29 20.95 -49.46
N THR A 818 22.66 20.49 -50.67
CA THR A 818 22.21 21.13 -51.92
C THR A 818 20.68 21.04 -52.07
N GLY A 819 20.09 19.87 -51.80
CA GLY A 819 18.63 19.71 -51.89
C GLY A 819 17.85 20.60 -50.90
N ILE A 820 18.36 20.78 -49.68
CA ILE A 820 17.75 21.69 -48.70
C ILE A 820 17.92 23.15 -49.14
N LEU A 821 19.09 23.53 -49.68
CA LEU A 821 19.33 24.88 -50.19
C LEU A 821 18.37 25.23 -51.33
N ASP A 822 18.21 24.34 -52.31
CA ASP A 822 17.31 24.57 -53.45
C ASP A 822 15.86 24.76 -52.99
N ASP A 823 15.44 24.00 -51.98
CA ASP A 823 14.11 24.14 -51.38
C ASP A 823 13.94 25.47 -50.63
N ILE A 824 14.98 25.95 -49.92
CA ILE A 824 14.94 27.28 -49.28
C ILE A 824 14.82 28.37 -50.36
N ILE A 825 15.72 28.38 -51.35
CA ILE A 825 15.79 29.44 -52.37
C ILE A 825 14.48 29.52 -53.18
N SER A 826 13.91 28.38 -53.55
CA SER A 826 12.65 28.35 -54.32
C SER A 826 11.43 28.83 -53.54
N ASN A 827 11.47 28.82 -52.21
CA ASN A 827 10.36 29.23 -51.35
C ASN A 827 10.51 30.64 -50.74
N ILE A 828 11.68 31.28 -50.79
CA ILE A 828 11.86 32.69 -50.35
C ILE A 828 10.86 33.66 -51.01
N PRO A 829 10.55 33.57 -52.33
CA PRO A 829 9.57 34.45 -52.96
C PRO A 829 8.16 34.34 -52.40
N ASN A 830 7.83 33.22 -51.72
CA ASN A 830 6.50 32.96 -51.15
C ASN A 830 6.31 33.60 -49.76
N LEU A 831 7.33 34.26 -49.21
CA LEU A 831 7.20 35.04 -47.98
C LEU A 831 6.47 36.36 -48.28
N ASP A 832 5.54 36.76 -47.41
CA ASP A 832 4.78 38.00 -47.61
C ASP A 832 5.59 39.23 -47.14
N ALA A 833 6.25 39.13 -45.99
CA ALA A 833 6.97 40.24 -45.36
C ALA A 833 8.41 40.41 -45.88
N GLU A 834 8.86 41.64 -46.05
CA GLU A 834 10.22 41.92 -46.58
C GLU A 834 11.30 41.67 -45.54
N TYR A 835 11.03 41.92 -44.25
CA TYR A 835 11.98 41.61 -43.18
C TYR A 835 12.29 40.11 -43.11
N GLU A 836 11.31 39.23 -43.33
CA GLU A 836 11.48 37.77 -43.31
C GLU A 836 12.40 37.30 -44.45
N LYS A 837 12.21 37.83 -45.66
CA LYS A 837 13.09 37.56 -46.81
C LYS A 837 14.52 38.01 -46.52
N ALA A 838 14.68 39.21 -45.98
CA ALA A 838 15.99 39.77 -45.66
C ALA A 838 16.71 38.94 -44.60
N LEU A 839 16.02 38.44 -43.56
CA LEU A 839 16.59 37.59 -42.52
C LEU A 839 17.04 36.23 -43.06
N ILE A 840 16.19 35.51 -43.80
CA ILE A 840 16.57 34.20 -44.39
C ILE A 840 17.79 34.34 -45.30
N LEU A 841 17.85 35.40 -46.11
CA LEU A 841 19.00 35.68 -46.98
C LEU A 841 20.27 36.01 -46.17
N ALA A 842 20.15 36.77 -45.07
CA ALA A 842 21.29 37.06 -44.19
C ALA A 842 21.79 35.78 -43.47
N ASP A 843 20.89 34.89 -43.07
CA ASP A 843 21.23 33.61 -42.44
C ASP A 843 21.94 32.68 -43.44
N LEU A 844 21.42 32.54 -44.67
CA LEU A 844 22.10 31.80 -45.74
C LEU A 844 23.49 32.37 -46.04
N ALA A 845 23.63 33.70 -46.05
CA ALA A 845 24.93 34.34 -46.25
C ALA A 845 25.93 34.00 -45.14
N THR A 846 25.46 33.95 -43.90
CA THR A 846 26.27 33.55 -42.75
C THR A 846 26.70 32.08 -42.87
N LEU A 847 25.77 31.17 -43.17
CA LEU A 847 26.03 29.73 -43.30
C LEU A 847 27.01 29.40 -44.43
N TYR A 848 26.89 30.07 -45.58
CA TYR A 848 27.77 29.82 -46.73
C TYR A 848 29.06 30.63 -46.72
N SER A 849 29.25 31.57 -45.79
CA SER A 849 30.44 32.43 -45.73
C SER A 849 31.76 31.64 -45.72
N GLN A 850 31.76 30.43 -45.14
CA GLN A 850 32.92 29.54 -45.03
C GLN A 850 32.99 28.45 -46.13
N THR A 851 31.86 28.09 -46.73
CA THR A 851 31.75 26.94 -47.67
C THR A 851 31.63 27.38 -49.12
N ASP A 852 30.83 28.42 -49.44
CA ASP A 852 30.69 28.99 -50.77
C ASP A 852 30.51 30.52 -50.72
N SER A 853 31.63 31.23 -50.90
CA SER A 853 31.67 32.70 -50.88
C SER A 853 30.80 33.35 -51.97
N LYS A 854 30.49 32.68 -53.09
CA LYS A 854 29.66 33.25 -54.16
C LYS A 854 28.19 33.25 -53.75
N ILE A 855 27.70 32.14 -53.22
CA ILE A 855 26.32 32.04 -52.69
C ILE A 855 26.14 33.06 -51.57
N ALA A 856 27.08 33.11 -50.63
CA ALA A 856 27.04 34.06 -49.52
C ALA A 856 27.01 35.52 -49.97
N THR A 857 27.84 35.88 -50.96
CA THR A 857 27.87 37.23 -51.54
C THR A 857 26.53 37.61 -52.21
N ASN A 858 25.92 36.69 -52.95
CA ASN A 858 24.64 36.94 -53.62
C ASN A 858 23.51 37.13 -52.59
N CYS A 859 23.45 36.25 -51.58
CA CYS A 859 22.43 36.33 -50.53
C CYS A 859 22.54 37.63 -49.73
N ILE A 860 23.75 38.06 -49.34
CA ILE A 860 23.90 39.30 -48.57
C ILE A 860 23.58 40.54 -49.41
N GLN A 861 23.93 40.57 -50.70
CA GLN A 861 23.58 41.68 -51.59
C GLN A 861 22.05 41.81 -51.76
N GLN A 862 21.35 40.70 -51.92
CA GLN A 862 19.88 40.69 -51.98
C GLN A 862 19.25 41.12 -50.65
N SER A 863 19.79 40.66 -49.52
CA SER A 863 19.32 41.08 -48.19
C SER A 863 19.49 42.59 -47.96
N ILE A 864 20.63 43.17 -48.37
CA ILE A 864 20.87 44.62 -48.29
C ILE A 864 19.90 45.41 -49.18
N GLN A 865 19.55 44.91 -50.37
CA GLN A 865 18.59 45.57 -51.26
C GLN A 865 17.19 45.66 -50.67
N LEU A 866 16.79 44.70 -49.83
CA LEU A 866 15.49 44.68 -49.18
C LEU A 866 15.38 45.65 -47.99
N LEU A 867 16.51 46.11 -47.41
CA LEU A 867 16.52 46.93 -46.19
C LEU A 867 15.69 48.22 -46.25
N ASP A 868 15.50 48.78 -47.45
CA ASP A 868 14.76 50.03 -47.62
C ASP A 868 13.24 49.84 -47.63
N GLY A 869 12.75 48.61 -47.83
CA GLY A 869 11.31 48.26 -47.78
C GLY A 869 10.90 47.45 -46.55
N VAL A 870 11.84 47.09 -45.68
CA VAL A 870 11.60 46.45 -44.37
C VAL A 870 10.74 47.32 -43.46
N GLU A 871 9.81 46.67 -42.76
CA GLU A 871 8.89 47.26 -41.80
C GLU A 871 9.64 47.97 -40.65
N TYR A 872 9.14 49.15 -40.25
CA TYR A 872 9.85 50.08 -39.37
C TYR A 872 10.25 49.49 -38.01
N ASP A 873 9.40 48.66 -37.41
CA ASP A 873 9.64 48.01 -36.11
C ASP A 873 10.60 46.83 -36.19
N LYS A 874 10.87 46.30 -37.40
CA LYS A 874 11.79 45.17 -37.64
C LYS A 874 13.11 45.59 -38.26
N GLY A 875 13.24 46.83 -38.70
CA GLY A 875 14.43 47.34 -39.37
C GLY A 875 15.73 47.19 -38.57
N GLU A 876 15.71 47.41 -37.26
CA GLU A 876 16.91 47.29 -36.43
C GLU A 876 17.41 45.85 -36.32
N LEU A 877 16.50 44.88 -36.17
CA LEU A 877 16.80 43.45 -36.14
C LEU A 877 17.44 42.99 -37.46
N VAL A 878 16.85 43.37 -38.59
CA VAL A 878 17.38 43.01 -39.92
C VAL A 878 18.75 43.63 -40.15
N ARG A 879 18.92 44.93 -39.82
CA ARG A 879 20.21 45.62 -39.93
C ARG A 879 21.30 44.91 -39.13
N ARG A 880 21.00 44.49 -37.91
CA ARG A 880 21.93 43.71 -37.08
C ARG A 880 22.30 42.37 -37.72
N GLN A 881 21.32 41.61 -38.21
CA GLN A 881 21.58 40.30 -38.81
C GLN A 881 22.41 40.40 -40.09
N ILE A 882 22.16 41.42 -40.92
CA ILE A 882 22.97 41.73 -42.10
C ILE A 882 24.41 42.09 -41.70
N VAL A 883 24.59 42.85 -40.61
CA VAL A 883 25.92 43.17 -40.09
C VAL A 883 26.66 41.91 -39.65
N ILE A 884 26.00 40.98 -38.96
CA ILE A 884 26.58 39.69 -38.56
C ILE A 884 27.00 38.87 -39.80
N ALA A 885 26.16 38.83 -40.83
CA ALA A 885 26.45 38.15 -42.08
C ALA A 885 27.63 38.79 -42.84
N LEU A 886 27.70 40.12 -42.88
CA LEU A 886 28.82 40.87 -43.47
C LEU A 886 30.13 40.64 -42.71
N VAL A 887 30.09 40.61 -41.38
CA VAL A 887 31.26 40.28 -40.53
C VAL A 887 31.75 38.86 -40.84
N SER A 888 30.84 37.89 -40.93
CA SER A 888 31.17 36.49 -41.24
C SER A 888 31.78 36.35 -42.63
N LEU A 889 31.24 37.05 -43.63
CA LEU A 889 31.78 37.07 -45.00
C LEU A 889 33.13 37.78 -45.08
N ASN A 890 33.33 38.87 -44.34
CA ASN A 890 34.59 39.61 -44.31
C ASN A 890 35.70 38.85 -43.58
N ALA A 891 35.37 38.01 -42.60
CA ALA A 891 36.33 37.14 -41.94
C ALA A 891 36.95 36.11 -42.90
N THR A 892 36.18 35.63 -43.89
CA THR A 892 36.65 34.65 -44.89
C THR A 892 37.17 35.31 -46.17
N ASN A 893 36.61 36.47 -46.55
CA ASN A 893 36.98 37.22 -47.75
C ASN A 893 37.02 38.73 -47.44
N PRO A 894 38.15 39.25 -46.87
CA PRO A 894 38.24 40.62 -46.43
C PRO A 894 38.10 41.62 -47.59
N ARG A 895 37.10 42.51 -47.52
CA ARG A 895 36.92 43.61 -48.49
C ARG A 895 36.52 44.89 -47.78
N GLU A 896 37.12 46.00 -48.19
CA GLU A 896 36.80 47.33 -47.66
C GLU A 896 35.33 47.70 -47.90
N GLU A 897 34.75 47.25 -49.02
CA GLU A 897 33.33 47.43 -49.35
C GLU A 897 32.38 46.81 -48.31
N TRP A 898 32.72 45.65 -47.75
CA TRP A 898 31.92 44.99 -46.71
C TRP A 898 32.01 45.74 -45.39
N LEU A 899 33.19 46.26 -45.08
CA LEU A 899 33.42 47.09 -43.91
C LEU A 899 32.61 48.38 -43.98
N ASP A 900 32.68 49.12 -45.09
CA ASP A 900 31.94 50.36 -45.29
C ASP A 900 30.42 50.15 -45.28
N SER A 901 29.96 49.03 -45.87
CA SER A 901 28.55 48.62 -45.83
C SER A 901 28.09 48.33 -44.40
N ALA A 902 28.88 47.59 -43.63
CA ALA A 902 28.55 47.29 -42.24
C ALA A 902 28.46 48.57 -41.40
N PHE A 903 29.41 49.50 -41.54
CA PHE A 903 29.36 50.79 -40.86
C PHE A 903 28.11 51.60 -41.21
N THR A 904 27.79 51.70 -42.50
CA THR A 904 26.63 52.45 -42.99
C THR A 904 25.32 51.89 -42.42
N ILE A 905 25.23 50.56 -42.29
CA ILE A 905 24.05 49.87 -41.78
C ILE A 905 23.92 50.05 -40.26
N VAL A 906 25.03 49.91 -39.52
CA VAL A 906 25.06 50.06 -38.05
C VAL A 906 24.72 51.49 -37.62
N GLN A 907 25.17 52.52 -38.35
CA GLN A 907 24.86 53.92 -38.04
C GLN A 907 23.36 54.25 -38.07
N LYS A 908 22.54 53.41 -38.72
CA LYS A 908 21.08 53.58 -38.79
C LYS A 908 20.32 52.86 -37.65
N ILE A 909 21.02 52.22 -36.72
CA ILE A 909 20.42 51.58 -35.52
C ILE A 909 20.26 52.64 -34.42
N ASN A 910 19.03 52.87 -33.94
CA ASN A 910 18.75 53.90 -32.94
C ASN A 910 18.82 53.37 -31.50
N ASP A 911 18.44 52.11 -31.29
CA ASP A 911 18.55 51.48 -29.97
C ASP A 911 20.04 51.37 -29.55
N PRO A 912 20.43 51.94 -28.38
CA PRO A 912 21.83 51.97 -27.96
C PRO A 912 22.38 50.59 -27.62
N VAL A 913 21.55 49.60 -27.27
CA VAL A 913 21.99 48.24 -26.96
C VAL A 913 22.30 47.50 -28.25
N GLU A 914 21.37 47.48 -29.21
CA GLU A 914 21.56 46.83 -30.51
C GLU A 914 22.67 47.50 -31.32
N TYR A 915 22.82 48.82 -31.20
CA TYR A 915 23.94 49.55 -31.78
C TYR A 915 25.29 49.06 -31.23
N ILE A 916 25.43 48.93 -29.90
CA ILE A 916 26.67 48.45 -29.28
C ILE A 916 26.96 47.00 -29.70
N HIS A 917 25.98 46.09 -29.67
CA HIS A 917 26.18 44.71 -30.11
C HIS A 917 26.61 44.60 -31.58
N ALA A 918 25.98 45.38 -32.47
CA ALA A 918 26.37 45.42 -33.88
C ALA A 918 27.78 46.02 -34.05
N MET A 919 28.14 47.04 -33.27
CA MET A 919 29.48 47.64 -33.27
C MET A 919 30.56 46.69 -32.71
N ILE A 920 30.26 45.89 -31.69
CA ILE A 920 31.14 44.83 -31.19
C ILE A 920 31.44 43.83 -32.31
N SER A 921 30.42 43.42 -33.07
CA SER A 921 30.58 42.53 -34.23
C SER A 921 31.48 43.14 -35.30
N VAL A 922 31.27 44.43 -35.63
CA VAL A 922 32.10 45.18 -36.61
C VAL A 922 33.53 45.42 -36.12
N TYR A 923 33.75 45.50 -34.81
CA TYR A 923 35.07 45.73 -34.23
C TYR A 923 36.11 44.71 -34.70
N GLY A 924 35.71 43.45 -34.83
CA GLY A 924 36.55 42.38 -35.35
C GLY A 924 37.07 42.64 -36.78
N MET A 925 36.31 43.37 -37.60
CA MET A 925 36.67 43.68 -38.99
C MET A 925 37.76 44.76 -39.09
N VAL A 926 37.91 45.63 -38.09
CA VAL A 926 38.86 46.77 -38.13
C VAL A 926 40.08 46.58 -37.24
N ARG A 927 40.26 45.42 -36.62
CA ARG A 927 41.32 45.16 -35.63
C ARG A 927 42.74 45.49 -36.12
N GLN A 928 42.95 45.50 -37.43
CA GLN A 928 44.21 45.87 -38.10
C GLN A 928 44.43 47.39 -38.23
N HIS A 929 43.43 48.22 -37.91
CA HIS A 929 43.43 49.68 -38.02
C HIS A 929 43.25 50.35 -36.65
N LYS A 930 44.33 50.43 -35.86
CA LYS A 930 44.33 50.94 -34.47
C LYS A 930 43.57 52.27 -34.28
N ASN A 931 43.67 53.21 -35.22
CA ASN A 931 42.97 54.50 -35.13
C ASN A 931 41.43 54.35 -35.18
N ARG A 932 40.91 53.42 -35.99
CA ARG A 932 39.47 53.13 -36.08
C ARG A 932 38.97 52.34 -34.87
N CYS A 933 39.81 51.48 -34.28
CA CYS A 933 39.50 50.77 -33.03
C CYS A 933 39.23 51.75 -31.88
N GLY A 934 40.06 52.80 -31.71
CA GLY A 934 39.85 53.82 -30.69
C GLY A 934 38.55 54.60 -30.87
N GLU A 935 38.22 54.97 -32.11
CA GLU A 935 36.97 55.67 -32.46
C GLU A 935 35.72 54.81 -32.18
N LEU A 936 35.75 53.53 -32.57
CA LEU A 936 34.67 52.57 -32.29
C LEU A 936 34.45 52.38 -30.78
N LEU A 937 35.52 52.21 -30.00
CA LEU A 937 35.43 52.10 -28.54
C LEU A 937 34.79 53.36 -27.94
N HIS A 938 35.21 54.54 -28.40
CA HIS A 938 34.61 55.79 -27.95
C HIS A 938 33.11 55.88 -28.28
N ASN A 939 32.71 55.47 -29.49
CA ASN A 939 31.32 55.44 -29.92
C ASN A 939 30.48 54.46 -29.08
N MET A 940 31.00 53.26 -28.80
CA MET A 940 30.33 52.27 -27.93
C MET A 940 30.19 52.78 -26.48
N ILE A 941 31.23 53.39 -25.92
CA ILE A 941 31.20 53.97 -24.57
C ILE A 941 30.20 55.15 -24.50
N THR A 942 30.12 55.95 -25.56
CA THR A 942 29.19 57.06 -25.68
C THR A 942 27.75 56.56 -25.82
N ALA A 943 27.51 55.53 -26.63
CA ALA A 943 26.20 54.88 -26.73
C ALA A 943 25.77 54.27 -25.39
N ALA A 944 26.68 53.60 -24.68
CA ALA A 944 26.43 53.01 -23.36
C ALA A 944 26.01 54.07 -22.33
N SER A 945 26.44 55.33 -22.50
CA SER A 945 26.02 56.43 -21.61
C SER A 945 24.52 56.72 -21.67
N ARG A 946 23.87 56.44 -22.81
CA ARG A 946 22.42 56.67 -23.06
C ARG A 946 21.54 55.55 -22.48
N ILE A 947 22.12 54.44 -22.03
CA ILE A 947 21.38 53.31 -21.47
C ILE A 947 20.88 53.65 -20.05
N PRO A 948 19.56 53.55 -19.79
CA PRO A 948 18.98 53.90 -18.51
C PRO A 948 19.23 52.86 -17.41
N SER A 949 19.14 51.55 -17.74
CA SER A 949 19.32 50.46 -16.78
C SER A 949 20.78 50.35 -16.31
N PRO A 950 21.07 50.44 -15.00
CA PRO A 950 22.42 50.27 -14.47
C PRO A 950 23.03 48.91 -14.77
N TYR A 951 22.22 47.85 -14.76
CA TYR A 951 22.65 46.49 -15.09
C TYR A 951 23.03 46.35 -16.55
N VAL A 952 22.11 46.67 -17.48
CA VAL A 952 22.37 46.50 -18.93
C VAL A 952 23.59 47.32 -19.33
N LYS A 953 23.73 48.51 -18.74
CA LYS A 953 24.91 49.35 -18.91
C LYS A 953 26.18 48.71 -18.35
N ALA A 954 26.15 48.14 -17.15
CA ALA A 954 27.30 47.47 -16.56
C ALA A 954 27.74 46.25 -17.39
N THR A 955 26.80 45.42 -17.82
CA THR A 955 27.06 44.24 -18.66
C THR A 955 27.65 44.63 -20.00
N LEU A 956 27.06 45.59 -20.72
CA LEU A 956 27.59 46.04 -22.01
C LEU A 956 28.97 46.71 -21.88
N LEU A 957 29.24 47.42 -20.79
CA LEU A 957 30.59 47.95 -20.54
C LEU A 957 31.60 46.82 -20.27
N LEU A 958 31.17 45.70 -19.66
CA LEU A 958 31.98 44.49 -19.53
C LEU A 958 32.14 43.75 -20.88
N ASP A 959 31.15 43.78 -21.79
CA ASP A 959 31.27 43.17 -23.12
C ASP A 959 32.23 43.96 -24.04
N VAL A 960 32.27 45.29 -23.87
CA VAL A 960 33.23 46.17 -24.57
C VAL A 960 34.64 46.06 -23.98
N LEU A 961 34.77 45.66 -22.71
CA LEU A 961 36.04 45.63 -21.99
C LEU A 961 37.12 44.71 -22.61
N PRO A 962 36.81 43.48 -23.07
CA PRO A 962 37.76 42.64 -23.80
C PRO A 962 38.35 43.32 -25.04
N LEU A 963 37.56 44.12 -25.75
CA LEU A 963 38.02 44.85 -26.94
C LEU A 963 39.07 45.90 -26.55
N ALA A 964 38.78 46.66 -25.48
CA ALA A 964 39.73 47.64 -24.93
C ALA A 964 41.00 46.97 -24.36
N LEU A 965 40.88 45.81 -23.70
CA LEU A 965 42.02 45.09 -23.11
C LEU A 965 42.99 44.49 -24.13
N ASN A 966 42.47 44.14 -25.32
CA ASN A 966 43.25 43.47 -26.35
C ASN A 966 43.99 44.43 -27.29
N ASP A 967 43.38 45.57 -27.61
CA ASP A 967 43.84 46.41 -28.73
C ASP A 967 44.18 47.88 -28.34
N CYS A 968 43.98 48.29 -27.07
CA CYS A 968 44.53 49.54 -26.53
C CYS A 968 45.97 49.35 -26.02
N ASP A 969 46.85 50.30 -26.32
CA ASP A 969 48.26 50.28 -25.86
C ASP A 969 48.42 50.68 -24.37
N ASP A 970 47.36 51.19 -23.71
CA ASP A 970 47.31 51.59 -22.30
C ASP A 970 46.07 51.01 -21.61
N TYR A 971 46.24 50.60 -20.34
CA TYR A 971 45.20 50.11 -19.45
C TYR A 971 44.31 51.22 -18.85
N GLU A 972 44.55 52.50 -19.11
CA GLU A 972 43.71 53.61 -18.64
C GLU A 972 42.22 53.46 -18.99
N ILE A 973 41.91 53.13 -20.26
CA ILE A 973 40.51 52.96 -20.71
C ILE A 973 39.87 51.72 -20.05
N PRO A 974 40.47 50.51 -20.09
CA PRO A 974 39.97 49.35 -19.35
C PRO A 974 39.73 49.60 -17.84
N LEU A 975 40.65 50.29 -17.17
CA LEU A 975 40.52 50.59 -15.73
C LEU A 975 39.41 51.61 -15.46
N ALA A 976 39.25 52.61 -16.33
CA ALA A 976 38.13 53.55 -16.25
C ALA A 976 36.77 52.84 -16.46
N LEU A 977 36.71 51.87 -17.36
CA LEU A 977 35.53 51.03 -17.58
C LEU A 977 35.22 50.18 -16.34
N LEU A 978 36.19 49.45 -15.80
CA LEU A 978 36.02 48.62 -14.59
C LEU A 978 35.53 49.45 -13.40
N LYS A 979 36.12 50.62 -13.17
CA LYS A 979 35.70 51.54 -12.09
C LYS A 979 34.28 52.07 -12.30
N LYS A 980 33.90 52.36 -13.55
CA LYS A 980 32.55 52.80 -13.89
C LYS A 980 31.53 51.67 -13.71
N THR A 981 31.88 50.44 -14.09
CA THR A 981 31.05 49.24 -13.86
C THR A 981 30.89 48.96 -12.37
N GLU A 982 31.96 49.05 -11.57
CA GLU A 982 31.93 48.92 -10.11
C GLU A 982 30.92 49.89 -9.48
N GLN A 983 30.99 51.18 -9.86
CA GLN A 983 30.07 52.20 -9.38
C GLN A 983 28.60 51.91 -9.74
N LEU A 984 28.34 51.26 -10.87
CA LEU A 984 26.99 50.87 -11.28
C LEU A 984 26.43 49.73 -10.40
N THR A 985 27.28 48.84 -9.88
CA THR A 985 26.83 47.74 -8.98
C THR A 985 26.18 48.26 -7.69
N GLY A 986 26.52 49.47 -7.25
CA GLY A 986 25.90 50.10 -6.08
C GLY A 986 24.48 50.64 -6.34
N LYS A 987 24.05 50.67 -7.61
CA LYS A 987 22.71 51.14 -8.04
C LYS A 987 21.75 49.99 -8.38
N ILE A 988 22.20 48.74 -8.27
CA ILE A 988 21.40 47.55 -8.56
C ILE A 988 20.79 47.07 -7.24
N ASN A 989 19.46 46.94 -7.19
CA ASN A 989 18.76 46.63 -5.95
C ASN A 989 18.73 45.13 -5.62
N ILE A 990 18.90 44.25 -6.62
CA ILE A 990 18.90 42.80 -6.46
C ILE A 990 20.34 42.30 -6.17
N PRO A 991 20.62 41.76 -4.97
CA PRO A 991 21.97 41.43 -4.54
C PRO A 991 22.71 40.41 -5.41
N SER A 992 22.07 39.30 -5.81
CA SER A 992 22.67 38.31 -6.72
C SER A 992 23.14 38.92 -8.05
N ILE A 993 22.31 39.75 -8.69
CA ILE A 993 22.67 40.42 -9.94
C ILE A 993 23.89 41.34 -9.75
N ALA A 994 23.90 42.12 -8.67
CA ALA A 994 25.02 43.00 -8.35
C ALA A 994 26.30 42.20 -8.04
N ASP A 995 26.18 41.08 -7.34
CA ASP A 995 27.28 40.20 -6.99
C ASP A 995 27.86 39.47 -8.20
N THR A 996 27.04 39.05 -9.17
CA THR A 996 27.52 38.49 -10.45
C THR A 996 28.39 39.49 -11.21
N ILE A 997 27.97 40.76 -11.27
CA ILE A 997 28.78 41.81 -11.92
C ILE A 997 30.08 42.06 -11.15
N ARG A 998 30.01 42.13 -9.80
CA ARG A 998 31.21 42.26 -8.96
C ARG A 998 32.16 41.08 -9.15
N GLU A 999 31.64 39.87 -9.29
CA GLU A 999 32.42 38.69 -9.57
C GLU A 999 33.12 38.79 -10.93
N ASN A 1000 32.43 39.22 -11.99
CA ASN A 1000 33.05 39.44 -13.29
C ASN A 1000 34.17 40.49 -13.21
N ILE A 1001 33.96 41.59 -12.47
CA ILE A 1001 35.01 42.59 -12.20
C ILE A 1001 36.21 41.96 -11.47
N VAL A 1002 35.97 41.14 -10.45
CA VAL A 1002 37.02 40.41 -9.71
C VAL A 1002 37.80 39.49 -10.64
N GLN A 1003 37.11 38.74 -11.51
CA GLN A 1003 37.73 37.86 -12.49
C GLN A 1003 38.62 38.65 -13.45
N VAL A 1004 38.17 39.79 -13.97
CA VAL A 1004 38.99 40.62 -14.85
C VAL A 1004 40.21 41.20 -14.14
N TYR A 1005 40.09 41.70 -12.90
CA TYR A 1005 41.25 42.15 -12.13
C TYR A 1005 42.22 41.01 -11.80
N THR A 1006 41.70 39.80 -11.57
CA THR A 1006 42.53 38.59 -11.36
C THR A 1006 43.31 38.25 -12.63
N MET A 1007 42.65 38.26 -13.80
CA MET A 1007 43.30 38.08 -15.10
C MET A 1007 44.39 39.14 -15.36
N LEU A 1008 44.12 40.40 -15.04
CA LEU A 1008 45.11 41.48 -15.15
C LEU A 1008 46.31 41.27 -14.20
N TYR A 1009 46.06 40.79 -12.99
CA TYR A 1009 47.12 40.42 -12.06
C TYR A 1009 47.95 39.23 -12.58
N GLU A 1010 47.31 38.21 -13.15
CA GLU A 1010 48.01 37.06 -13.75
C GLU A 1010 48.87 37.47 -14.95
N LYS A 1011 48.41 38.43 -15.76
CA LYS A 1011 49.11 38.91 -16.95
C LYS A 1011 50.26 39.88 -16.64
N GLU A 1012 50.03 40.84 -15.75
CA GLU A 1012 50.98 41.95 -15.48
C GLU A 1012 51.78 41.76 -14.18
N HIS A 1013 51.43 40.78 -13.34
CA HIS A 1013 52.02 40.52 -12.03
C HIS A 1013 52.05 41.75 -11.08
N ASN A 1014 51.14 42.71 -11.29
CA ASN A 1014 51.05 43.94 -10.50
C ASN A 1014 50.08 43.77 -9.32
N GLU A 1015 50.62 43.78 -8.10
CA GLU A 1015 49.86 43.59 -6.86
C GLU A 1015 48.70 44.58 -6.67
N LYS A 1016 48.74 45.78 -7.28
CA LYS A 1016 47.61 46.71 -7.22
C LYS A 1016 46.30 46.14 -7.80
N TYR A 1017 46.41 45.26 -8.81
CA TYR A 1017 45.23 44.61 -9.39
C TYR A 1017 44.69 43.52 -8.49
N ARG A 1018 45.56 42.77 -7.81
CA ARG A 1018 45.16 41.80 -6.78
C ARG A 1018 44.50 42.50 -5.59
N GLU A 1019 45.07 43.59 -5.10
CA GLU A 1019 44.48 44.39 -4.03
C GLU A 1019 43.09 44.92 -4.42
N SER A 1020 42.94 45.37 -5.68
CA SER A 1020 41.65 45.81 -6.22
C SER A 1020 40.64 44.66 -6.30
N ALA A 1021 41.04 43.49 -6.81
CA ALA A 1021 40.22 42.28 -6.83
C ALA A 1021 39.76 41.88 -5.42
N VAL A 1022 40.65 41.93 -4.43
CA VAL A 1022 40.35 41.64 -3.03
C VAL A 1022 39.38 42.66 -2.43
N GLN A 1023 39.55 43.95 -2.76
CA GLN A 1023 38.65 44.99 -2.29
C GLN A 1023 37.23 44.80 -2.84
N ILE A 1024 37.08 44.47 -4.13
CA ILE A 1024 35.77 44.18 -4.72
C ILE A 1024 35.18 42.90 -4.16
N ALA A 1025 35.96 41.82 -4.05
CA ALA A 1025 35.49 40.55 -3.50
C ALA A 1025 34.93 40.69 -2.07
N LYS A 1026 35.48 41.59 -1.25
CA LYS A 1026 34.95 41.90 0.10
C LYS A 1026 33.55 42.53 0.10
N THR A 1027 33.15 43.15 -1.01
CA THR A 1027 31.83 43.80 -1.15
C THR A 1027 30.72 42.86 -1.64
N ILE A 1028 31.06 41.63 -2.04
CA ILE A 1028 30.10 40.59 -2.44
C ILE A 1028 29.23 40.22 -1.24
N THR A 1029 27.92 40.20 -1.42
CA THR A 1029 26.97 39.91 -0.34
C THR A 1029 26.74 38.42 -0.12
N ASP A 1030 26.84 37.61 -1.17
CA ASP A 1030 26.80 36.16 -1.08
C ASP A 1030 28.03 35.61 -0.36
N ASP A 1031 27.82 35.01 0.81
CA ASP A 1031 28.89 34.47 1.64
C ASP A 1031 29.66 33.32 0.96
N THR A 1032 28.98 32.46 0.20
CA THR A 1032 29.64 31.33 -0.47
C THR A 1032 30.55 31.81 -1.60
N LEU A 1033 30.05 32.73 -2.42
CA LEU A 1033 30.79 33.32 -3.54
C LEU A 1033 31.98 34.13 -3.03
N ARG A 1034 31.75 34.98 -2.02
CA ARG A 1034 32.77 35.82 -1.40
C ARG A 1034 33.91 34.99 -0.80
N ILE A 1035 33.58 33.95 -0.03
CA ILE A 1035 34.58 33.07 0.60
C ILE A 1035 35.42 32.39 -0.48
N GLY A 1036 34.78 31.75 -1.47
CA GLY A 1036 35.49 31.03 -2.53
C GLY A 1036 36.46 31.95 -3.31
N ARG A 1037 36.06 33.19 -3.59
CA ARG A 1037 36.93 34.15 -4.31
C ARG A 1037 38.06 34.69 -3.44
N LEU A 1038 37.83 34.98 -2.16
CA LEU A 1038 38.89 35.41 -1.24
C LEU A 1038 39.91 34.30 -0.97
N GLU A 1039 39.48 33.04 -0.89
CA GLU A 1039 40.37 31.87 -0.82
C GLU A 1039 41.23 31.76 -2.08
N HIS A 1040 40.63 31.88 -3.26
CA HIS A 1040 41.36 31.85 -4.54
C HIS A 1040 42.42 32.96 -4.66
N LEU A 1041 42.15 34.13 -4.07
CA LEU A 1041 43.09 35.27 -4.03
C LEU A 1041 44.13 35.17 -2.89
N GLY A 1042 44.14 34.08 -2.11
CA GLY A 1042 45.13 33.82 -1.04
C GLY A 1042 44.86 34.55 0.29
N HIS A 1043 43.60 34.96 0.56
CA HIS A 1043 43.20 35.66 1.79
C HIS A 1043 42.26 34.83 2.69
N ALA A 1044 42.61 33.57 2.94
CA ALA A 1044 41.84 32.70 3.84
C ALA A 1044 41.90 33.14 5.34
N GLU A 1045 42.98 33.77 5.79
CA GLU A 1045 43.25 34.02 7.22
C GLU A 1045 42.45 35.19 7.84
N THR A 1046 41.80 36.02 7.03
CA THR A 1046 41.02 37.20 7.49
C THR A 1046 39.52 37.08 7.24
N LEU A 1047 39.00 35.86 7.20
CA LEU A 1047 37.57 35.62 7.03
C LEU A 1047 36.81 36.08 8.29
N GLN A 1048 36.17 37.25 8.24
CA GLN A 1048 35.10 37.60 9.18
C GLN A 1048 33.87 36.72 8.87
N ILE A 1049 33.96 35.44 9.19
CA ILE A 1049 32.79 34.54 9.18
C ILE A 1049 31.97 34.91 10.41
N THR A 1050 30.72 35.30 10.22
CA THR A 1050 29.82 35.48 11.36
C THR A 1050 29.74 34.16 12.13
N PRO A 1051 29.92 34.15 13.46
CA PRO A 1051 29.86 32.92 14.27
C PRO A 1051 28.56 32.13 14.06
N GLN A 1052 27.49 32.79 13.61
CA GLN A 1052 26.22 32.18 13.25
C GLN A 1052 26.31 31.38 11.94
N TYR A 1053 26.87 31.93 10.85
CA TYR A 1053 27.01 31.22 9.58
C TYR A 1053 27.90 29.97 9.69
N ALA A 1054 29.00 30.07 10.43
CA ALA A 1054 29.88 28.92 10.73
C ALA A 1054 29.11 27.78 11.44
N ARG A 1055 28.18 28.12 12.34
CA ARG A 1055 27.34 27.13 13.04
C ARG A 1055 26.25 26.55 12.13
N ILE A 1056 25.63 27.35 11.26
CA ILE A 1056 24.66 26.87 10.25
C ILE A 1056 25.33 25.81 9.37
N ARG A 1057 26.50 26.15 8.82
CA ARG A 1057 27.26 25.27 7.93
C ARG A 1057 27.72 23.98 8.62
N ALA A 1058 28.25 24.07 9.83
CA ALA A 1058 28.68 22.89 10.58
C ALA A 1058 27.52 21.91 10.87
N ILE A 1059 26.31 22.43 11.13
CA ILE A 1059 25.12 21.60 11.36
C ILE A 1059 24.59 21.02 10.05
N SER A 1060 24.58 21.79 8.95
CA SER A 1060 24.11 21.30 7.65
C SER A 1060 25.02 20.19 7.11
N GLU A 1061 26.34 20.34 7.22
CA GLU A 1061 27.33 19.30 6.87
C GLU A 1061 27.16 18.04 7.75
N LYS A 1062 26.88 18.24 9.04
CA LYS A 1062 26.60 17.12 9.97
C LYS A 1062 25.32 16.36 9.61
N ILE A 1063 24.27 17.04 9.16
CA ILE A 1063 23.01 16.40 8.73
C ILE A 1063 23.23 15.48 7.52
N VAL A 1064 24.02 15.92 6.55
CA VAL A 1064 24.35 15.10 5.36
C VAL A 1064 25.20 13.89 5.76
N LYS A 1065 26.17 14.08 6.66
CA LYS A 1065 27.08 13.02 7.09
C LYS A 1065 26.44 11.97 8.00
N ASP A 1066 25.59 12.39 8.95
CA ASP A 1066 25.01 11.51 9.98
C ASP A 1066 23.63 10.95 9.59
N GLY A 1067 23.06 11.42 8.47
CA GLY A 1067 21.69 11.12 8.04
C GLY A 1067 20.63 12.05 8.64
N VAL A 1068 19.57 12.34 7.87
CA VAL A 1068 18.58 13.37 8.22
C VAL A 1068 17.69 12.93 9.40
N THR A 1069 17.80 13.62 10.54
CA THR A 1069 16.86 13.47 11.68
C THR A 1069 15.99 14.72 11.91
N PRO A 1070 14.71 14.57 12.31
CA PRO A 1070 13.81 15.70 12.59
C PRO A 1070 14.33 16.67 13.67
N ALA A 1071 15.08 16.16 14.64
CA ALA A 1071 15.67 16.96 15.70
C ALA A 1071 16.79 17.87 15.16
N GLN A 1072 17.70 17.35 14.33
CA GLN A 1072 18.76 18.15 13.72
C GLN A 1072 18.19 19.23 12.79
N VAL A 1073 17.18 18.90 11.98
CA VAL A 1073 16.50 19.88 11.10
C VAL A 1073 15.87 21.01 11.91
N THR A 1074 15.24 20.68 13.05
CA THR A 1074 14.62 21.69 13.93
C THR A 1074 15.66 22.60 14.58
N VAL A 1075 16.82 22.06 14.96
CA VAL A 1075 17.95 22.85 15.49
C VAL A 1075 18.51 23.78 14.41
N LEU A 1076 18.70 23.29 13.19
CA LEU A 1076 19.14 24.09 12.04
C LEU A 1076 18.17 25.25 11.76
N GLU A 1077 16.86 24.97 11.66
CA GLU A 1077 15.85 26.00 11.43
C GLU A 1077 15.82 27.06 12.55
N ARG A 1078 15.94 26.62 13.81
CA ARG A 1078 15.98 27.54 14.95
C ARG A 1078 17.21 28.44 14.87
N LEU A 1079 18.35 27.89 14.44
CA LEU A 1079 19.60 28.64 14.35
C LEU A 1079 19.55 29.68 13.24
N VAL A 1080 18.98 29.36 12.08
CA VAL A 1080 18.74 30.35 11.00
C VAL A 1080 17.84 31.48 11.47
N ARG A 1081 16.75 31.17 12.20
CA ARG A 1081 15.82 32.17 12.77
C ARG A 1081 16.40 33.02 13.93
N THR A 1082 17.69 32.88 14.23
CA THR A 1082 18.38 33.78 15.17
C THR A 1082 19.08 34.96 14.47
N VAL A 1083 19.03 35.00 13.13
CA VAL A 1083 19.63 36.08 12.34
C VAL A 1083 18.70 37.30 12.39
N ALA A 1084 19.23 38.44 12.84
CA ALA A 1084 18.39 39.61 13.16
C ALA A 1084 17.66 40.23 11.95
N ASP A 1085 18.17 40.02 10.73
CA ASP A 1085 17.58 40.55 9.50
C ASP A 1085 16.81 39.47 8.74
N ARG A 1086 15.50 39.68 8.56
CA ARG A 1086 14.61 38.72 7.88
C ARG A 1086 14.93 38.47 6.41
N GLY A 1087 15.52 39.47 5.73
CA GLY A 1087 16.02 39.26 4.37
C GLY A 1087 17.15 38.24 4.38
N LYS A 1088 18.12 38.41 5.27
CA LYS A 1088 19.22 37.46 5.45
C LYS A 1088 18.76 36.08 5.94
N GLU A 1089 17.76 36.00 6.83
CA GLU A 1089 17.13 34.72 7.23
C GLU A 1089 16.59 33.96 6.01
N SER A 1090 15.85 34.67 5.17
CA SER A 1090 15.25 34.10 3.97
C SER A 1090 16.30 33.61 2.97
N ILE A 1091 17.37 34.40 2.76
CA ILE A 1091 18.50 34.00 1.90
C ILE A 1091 19.25 32.80 2.48
N HIS A 1092 19.49 32.73 3.79
CA HIS A 1092 20.14 31.56 4.39
C HIS A 1092 19.30 30.28 4.26
N PHE A 1093 17.97 30.37 4.33
CA PHE A 1093 17.10 29.24 4.00
C PHE A 1093 17.19 28.87 2.52
N CYS A 1094 17.30 29.84 1.61
CA CYS A 1094 17.54 29.57 0.18
C CYS A 1094 18.89 28.87 -0.06
N ASP A 1095 19.97 29.36 0.54
CA ASP A 1095 21.31 28.77 0.40
C ASP A 1095 21.34 27.32 0.92
N LEU A 1096 20.64 27.04 2.04
CA LEU A 1096 20.46 25.68 2.56
C LEU A 1096 19.64 24.81 1.59
N ALA A 1097 18.64 25.37 0.92
CA ALA A 1097 17.87 24.62 -0.08
C ALA A 1097 18.74 24.20 -1.26
N VAL A 1098 19.60 25.10 -1.75
CA VAL A 1098 20.57 24.81 -2.81
C VAL A 1098 21.59 23.78 -2.34
N PHE A 1099 22.11 23.91 -1.13
CA PHE A 1099 23.05 22.96 -0.53
C PHE A 1099 22.45 21.54 -0.46
N PHE A 1100 21.29 21.37 0.16
CA PHE A 1100 20.68 20.04 0.28
C PHE A 1100 20.26 19.45 -1.05
N LYS A 1101 19.95 20.28 -2.05
CA LYS A 1101 19.71 19.80 -3.41
C LYS A 1101 20.97 19.20 -4.04
N LYS A 1102 22.11 19.89 -3.92
CA LYS A 1102 23.40 19.40 -4.45
C LYS A 1102 23.82 18.08 -3.79
N GLU A 1103 23.48 17.89 -2.52
CA GLU A 1103 23.75 16.66 -1.76
C GLU A 1103 22.68 15.55 -1.96
N GLY A 1104 21.69 15.74 -2.83
CA GLY A 1104 20.66 14.73 -3.16
C GLY A 1104 19.47 14.65 -2.19
N GLU A 1105 19.37 15.54 -1.20
CA GLU A 1105 18.34 15.57 -0.16
C GLU A 1105 17.11 16.43 -0.55
N GLU A 1106 16.36 15.99 -1.56
CA GLU A 1106 15.27 16.77 -2.16
C GLU A 1106 14.14 17.19 -1.19
N LYS A 1107 13.79 16.31 -0.23
CA LYS A 1107 12.72 16.61 0.74
C LYS A 1107 13.12 17.74 1.67
N LEU A 1108 14.37 17.74 2.10
CA LEU A 1108 14.92 18.77 2.97
C LEU A 1108 15.11 20.07 2.20
N SER A 1109 15.58 19.99 0.95
CA SER A 1109 15.66 21.13 0.03
C SER A 1109 14.31 21.82 -0.12
N ARG A 1110 13.24 21.09 -0.48
CA ARG A 1110 11.87 21.65 -0.59
C ARG A 1110 11.38 22.32 0.69
N ARG A 1111 11.68 21.73 1.84
CA ARG A 1111 11.34 22.33 3.15
C ARG A 1111 12.09 23.64 3.40
N MET A 1112 13.36 23.73 3.00
CA MET A 1112 14.14 24.96 3.12
C MET A 1112 13.62 26.05 2.17
N ILE A 1113 13.19 25.70 0.95
CA ILE A 1113 12.51 26.64 0.03
C ILE A 1113 11.25 27.22 0.69
N GLN A 1114 10.40 26.37 1.27
CA GLN A 1114 9.18 26.82 1.96
C GLN A 1114 9.48 27.77 3.12
N ASN A 1115 10.53 27.47 3.90
CA ASN A 1115 10.98 28.36 4.98
C ASN A 1115 11.49 29.70 4.42
N ALA A 1116 12.27 29.69 3.34
CA ALA A 1116 12.76 30.91 2.69
C ALA A 1116 11.60 31.82 2.27
N VAL A 1117 10.61 31.26 1.55
CA VAL A 1117 9.41 32.00 1.11
C VAL A 1117 8.61 32.54 2.29
N ARG A 1118 8.46 31.76 3.35
CA ARG A 1118 7.70 32.17 4.53
C ARG A 1118 8.34 33.39 5.21
N GLU A 1119 9.65 33.40 5.39
CA GLU A 1119 10.35 34.55 5.97
C GLU A 1119 10.37 35.76 5.01
N ALA A 1120 10.46 35.54 3.69
CA ALA A 1120 10.37 36.62 2.69
C ALA A 1120 9.00 37.33 2.73
N ARG A 1121 7.90 36.57 2.82
CA ARG A 1121 6.50 37.09 2.78
C ARG A 1121 6.17 38.09 3.88
N ILE A 1122 6.94 38.15 4.95
CA ILE A 1122 6.71 39.05 6.08
C ILE A 1122 7.65 40.27 6.06
N ILE A 1123 8.55 40.39 5.08
CA ILE A 1123 9.44 41.54 4.91
C ILE A 1123 8.63 42.80 4.56
N ARG A 1124 9.01 43.93 5.16
CA ARG A 1124 8.54 45.29 4.83
C ARG A 1124 9.76 46.22 4.72
N PRO A 1125 9.76 47.24 3.85
CA PRO A 1125 8.72 47.60 2.88
C PRO A 1125 8.55 46.59 1.74
N LEU A 1126 7.48 46.71 0.93
CA LEU A 1126 7.16 45.78 -0.16
C LEU A 1126 8.20 45.76 -1.30
N SER A 1127 8.85 46.89 -1.58
CA SER A 1127 9.97 46.96 -2.54
C SER A 1127 11.10 46.02 -2.12
N ARG A 1128 11.53 46.11 -0.85
CA ARG A 1128 12.53 45.22 -0.26
C ARG A 1128 12.12 43.75 -0.30
N ARG A 1129 10.84 43.45 -0.08
CA ARG A 1129 10.32 42.08 -0.21
C ARG A 1129 10.46 41.56 -1.64
N SER A 1130 10.06 42.37 -2.63
CA SER A 1130 10.14 42.01 -4.04
C SER A 1130 11.60 41.71 -4.43
N PHE A 1131 12.54 42.58 -4.05
CA PHE A 1131 13.98 42.35 -4.33
C PHE A 1131 14.53 41.07 -3.68
N VAL A 1132 14.19 40.78 -2.42
CA VAL A 1132 14.62 39.54 -1.75
C VAL A 1132 13.99 38.30 -2.39
N MET A 1133 12.74 38.38 -2.82
CA MET A 1133 12.09 37.26 -3.53
C MET A 1133 12.72 37.02 -4.91
N CYS A 1134 13.06 38.08 -5.66
CA CYS A 1134 13.82 37.94 -6.91
C CYS A 1134 15.19 37.27 -6.68
N ASP A 1135 15.88 37.67 -5.62
CA ASP A 1135 17.18 37.12 -5.25
C ASP A 1135 17.10 35.61 -4.98
N ILE A 1136 16.06 35.16 -4.28
CA ILE A 1136 15.77 33.73 -4.05
C ILE A 1136 15.44 33.02 -5.36
N ALA A 1137 14.61 33.62 -6.21
CA ALA A 1137 14.22 33.04 -7.49
C ALA A 1137 15.44 32.79 -8.38
N LEU A 1138 16.33 33.80 -8.52
CA LEU A 1138 17.57 33.68 -9.30
C LEU A 1138 18.48 32.58 -8.76
N LYS A 1139 18.70 32.51 -7.44
CA LYS A 1139 19.52 31.47 -6.81
C LYS A 1139 18.96 30.06 -7.00
N LEU A 1140 17.64 29.91 -6.91
CA LEU A 1140 16.98 28.62 -7.12
C LEU A 1140 17.00 28.21 -8.59
N TYR A 1141 16.81 29.17 -9.51
CA TYR A 1141 16.93 28.94 -10.95
C TYR A 1141 18.34 28.47 -11.31
N ALA A 1142 19.38 29.15 -10.80
CA ALA A 1142 20.78 28.74 -10.94
C ALA A 1142 21.06 27.31 -10.45
N ALA A 1143 20.31 26.87 -9.43
CA ALA A 1143 20.42 25.54 -8.87
C ALA A 1143 19.53 24.49 -9.58
N GLY A 1144 18.87 24.85 -10.69
CA GLY A 1144 17.97 24.02 -11.48
C GLY A 1144 16.60 23.77 -10.83
N CYS A 1145 16.16 24.64 -9.91
CA CYS A 1145 14.83 24.59 -9.26
C CYS A 1145 13.85 25.53 -9.96
N GLU A 1146 13.65 25.34 -11.27
CA GLU A 1146 12.97 26.33 -12.12
C GLU A 1146 11.52 26.60 -11.70
N HIS A 1147 10.75 25.54 -11.41
CA HIS A 1147 9.35 25.69 -10.99
C HIS A 1147 9.22 26.51 -9.69
N ALA A 1148 10.05 26.21 -8.69
CA ALA A 1148 10.06 26.96 -7.44
C ALA A 1148 10.54 28.41 -7.65
N ALA A 1149 11.47 28.64 -8.57
CA ALA A 1149 11.93 29.97 -8.93
C ALA A 1149 10.80 30.80 -9.57
N GLN A 1150 10.04 30.22 -10.50
CA GLN A 1150 8.87 30.86 -11.13
C GLN A 1150 7.78 31.21 -10.10
N GLU A 1151 7.40 30.28 -9.23
CA GLU A 1151 6.41 30.56 -8.17
C GLU A 1151 6.84 31.71 -7.24
N ILE A 1152 8.13 31.80 -6.93
CA ILE A 1152 8.66 32.84 -6.06
C ILE A 1152 8.73 34.18 -6.78
N LEU A 1153 9.03 34.17 -8.08
CA LEU A 1153 8.96 35.35 -8.93
C LEU A 1153 7.53 35.91 -8.99
N ASP A 1154 6.51 35.06 -9.08
CA ASP A 1154 5.11 35.48 -9.00
C ASP A 1154 4.79 36.19 -7.67
N TYR A 1155 5.35 35.69 -6.55
CA TYR A 1155 5.23 36.38 -5.26
C TYR A 1155 5.97 37.72 -5.23
N ALA A 1156 7.08 37.84 -5.95
CA ALA A 1156 7.81 39.11 -6.09
C ALA A 1156 7.01 40.13 -6.91
N ILE A 1157 6.34 39.68 -7.97
CA ILE A 1157 5.42 40.47 -8.79
C ILE A 1157 4.22 40.92 -7.95
N ASP A 1158 3.58 40.02 -7.19
CA ASP A 1158 2.48 40.37 -6.29
C ASP A 1158 2.92 41.38 -5.21
N ALA A 1159 4.15 41.26 -4.69
CA ALA A 1159 4.68 42.26 -3.76
C ALA A 1159 4.83 43.64 -4.44
N ALA A 1160 5.25 43.68 -5.70
CA ALA A 1160 5.44 44.89 -6.48
C ALA A 1160 4.11 45.57 -6.87
N THR A 1161 3.12 44.82 -7.37
CA THR A 1161 1.78 45.34 -7.72
C THR A 1161 1.11 46.05 -6.55
N ASN A 1162 1.35 45.58 -5.32
CA ASN A 1162 0.80 46.11 -4.08
C ASN A 1162 1.52 47.37 -3.55
N ILE A 1163 2.53 47.90 -4.23
CA ILE A 1163 3.20 49.17 -3.89
C ILE A 1163 2.33 50.35 -4.34
N ARG A 1164 1.97 51.25 -3.40
CA ARG A 1164 1.07 52.39 -3.67
C ARG A 1164 1.72 53.55 -4.42
N GLN A 1165 3.03 53.75 -4.27
CA GLN A 1165 3.76 54.83 -4.95
C GLN A 1165 4.12 54.37 -6.36
N SER A 1166 3.55 55.00 -7.39
CA SER A 1166 3.75 54.60 -8.80
C SER A 1166 5.23 54.61 -9.20
N ALA A 1167 5.97 55.68 -8.89
CA ALA A 1167 7.39 55.78 -9.24
C ALA A 1167 8.24 54.65 -8.64
N LEU A 1168 7.99 54.29 -7.37
CA LEU A 1168 8.70 53.19 -6.70
C LEU A 1168 8.25 51.82 -7.24
N ARG A 1169 6.98 51.70 -7.62
CA ARG A 1169 6.44 50.47 -8.20
C ARG A 1169 7.04 50.21 -9.58
N ASP A 1170 7.11 51.24 -10.41
CA ASP A 1170 7.67 51.14 -11.76
C ASP A 1170 9.17 50.80 -11.69
N GLU A 1171 9.92 51.42 -10.76
CA GLU A 1171 11.32 51.05 -10.47
C GLU A 1171 11.47 49.57 -10.05
N VAL A 1172 10.57 49.05 -9.21
CA VAL A 1172 10.59 47.64 -8.79
C VAL A 1172 10.22 46.70 -9.95
N PHE A 1173 9.32 47.11 -10.86
CA PHE A 1173 8.99 46.34 -12.06
C PHE A 1173 10.14 46.29 -13.06
N ASP A 1174 10.89 47.37 -13.21
CA ASP A 1174 12.08 47.40 -14.07
C ASP A 1174 13.14 46.39 -13.55
N GLU A 1175 13.34 46.31 -12.23
CA GLU A 1175 14.23 45.33 -11.59
C GLU A 1175 13.69 43.88 -11.69
N LEU A 1176 12.37 43.69 -11.63
CA LEU A 1176 11.74 42.38 -11.88
C LEU A 1176 11.93 41.91 -13.33
N GLY A 1177 11.70 42.81 -14.29
CA GLY A 1177 11.94 42.54 -15.70
C GLY A 1177 13.40 42.19 -15.97
N LEU A 1178 14.31 42.82 -15.23
CA LEU A 1178 15.72 42.48 -15.26
C LEU A 1178 16.01 41.07 -14.76
N ALA A 1179 15.46 40.68 -13.61
CA ALA A 1179 15.64 39.33 -13.06
C ALA A 1179 15.11 38.26 -14.02
N ILE A 1180 13.95 38.49 -14.66
CA ILE A 1180 13.40 37.60 -15.69
C ILE A 1180 14.37 37.45 -16.86
N LYS A 1181 14.91 38.58 -17.34
CA LYS A 1181 15.88 38.56 -18.44
C LYS A 1181 17.13 37.76 -18.07
N VAL A 1182 17.66 37.93 -16.86
CA VAL A 1182 18.81 37.16 -16.37
C VAL A 1182 18.48 35.67 -16.31
N MET A 1183 17.28 35.30 -15.82
CA MET A 1183 16.86 33.88 -15.81
C MET A 1183 16.75 33.31 -17.22
N GLN A 1184 16.34 34.10 -18.23
CA GLN A 1184 16.28 33.65 -19.63
C GLN A 1184 17.66 33.50 -20.28
N GLU A 1185 18.67 34.20 -19.76
CA GLU A 1185 20.06 34.16 -20.25
C GLU A 1185 20.89 33.03 -19.60
N MET A 1186 20.43 32.46 -18.47
CA MET A 1186 21.05 31.36 -17.74
C MET A 1186 20.65 29.99 -18.28
#